data_AF-A0A7C5T500-F1
#
_entry.id   AF-A0A7C5T500-F1
#
_cell.length_a   1.000
_cell.length_b   1.000
_cell.length_c   1.000
_cell.angle_alpha   90.00
_cell.angle_beta   90.00
_cell.angle_gamma   90.00
#
_symmetry.space_group_name_H-M   'P 1'
#
loop_
_entity.id
_entity.type
_entity.pdbx_description
1 polymer ?
#
loop_
_entity_poly.entity_id
_entity_poly.type
_entity_poly.pdbx_seq_one_letter_code
_entity_poly.pdbx_strand_id
1 'polypeptide(L)'
;QLKPALEIDEAKARGLAAATAKELSLFSDLNSGSKAYAALLSLVEGGIYGRAASALLSEGRLADLLRYTPHTAYNEARKAASMQRVEKTSDVARALLLFFAGLDEDMFGKLSDVEAFIEKKKAAYINLYRAGDKPPTTPLAVLSIGEGGAIHLVGGSLFEKLKEKVREMVYGQRGGVLPVGRLPMILGWLATDVTLEGNYVYVTTTQRWQIEALRALLGKPEKIEIYRFTVTSEGLKPVVKMKWRREALDSIMKEAGWVKRLTGAESFDDLISGLEWDVVVNAVEEARSRLAKLITCSGEGRCGEQKFGEMLKELEAFVAKVEEWKEGKLHRENVEQFYRKARKYLAPALLLLELESVKKQEDELESAKPGERQTALWRLGLGFAAAVAGDGSVRRGDIRLVSGDGGAALLWLAALQKAGELAGFEPRLYVGGRLYRVEVSGGRNAAALAAVMPAVGLNPKAEKAINMFREWAEETKAVDVKLEAVEKTSRGAKAVVAVKAGPWEAKYDVYLRGDAVELHFDSTDAERVYQMAHVLKLLGVKAEPKAAGGRSRGGHVWQISASTDALASKTVLPAFREVLARAVEMAAEKGWVEAEKAKRWAEKLREGVTIAEDKPKFRIQITNKGGLDIVYKTTSAKKLGQYAEELRSLGLEEGAHFTTKPPEGGKPGTLRITAEGVKKLAELSHHAEDAEKRQKASEWLNHLLARAEESGGEAAQEKLRELVEEGAARGVSALTGLRREVEVEGGRHVVEIRRVDARIDEDGKLRIRVEAVVDGVEMEREYTFTRKKDNRTSGIVSTWTRAPGGREEDLKRLKALSTVIFGEAGSEVAGGRKLRYTRRHLEHAMRFREVKEAAERWLREGEGGHDKI
;
A
#
# COMPACT_ATOMS: atom_id res chain seq x y z
N GLN A 1 1.81 3.73 18.43
CA GLN A 1 1.56 4.88 19.33
C GLN A 1 0.08 5.08 19.66
N LEU A 2 -0.88 4.62 18.84
CA LEU A 2 -2.33 4.79 19.08
C LEU A 2 -2.99 3.82 20.09
N LYS A 3 -2.36 2.69 20.43
CA LYS A 3 -2.95 1.66 21.30
C LYS A 3 -3.29 2.18 22.72
N PRO A 4 -2.39 2.87 23.44
CA PRO A 4 -2.71 3.42 24.78
C PRO A 4 -3.76 4.54 24.73
N ALA A 5 -3.95 5.18 23.57
CA ALA A 5 -4.90 6.28 23.40
C ALA A 5 -6.35 5.78 23.22
N LEU A 6 -6.55 4.52 22.83
CA LEU A 6 -7.86 3.93 22.52
C LEU A 6 -8.27 2.80 23.48
N GLU A 7 -7.39 2.34 24.35
CA GLU A 7 -7.65 1.31 25.36
C GLU A 7 -8.64 1.82 26.42
N ILE A 8 -9.73 1.09 26.69
CA ILE A 8 -10.79 1.58 27.58
C ILE A 8 -10.54 1.09 29.01
N ASP A 9 -10.38 2.02 29.96
CA ASP A 9 -10.44 1.75 31.39
C ASP A 9 -11.91 1.88 31.83
N GLU A 10 -12.62 0.77 31.88
CA GLU A 10 -14.07 0.73 32.14
C GLU A 10 -14.44 1.32 33.51
N ALA A 11 -13.65 1.03 34.55
CA ALA A 11 -13.93 1.50 35.90
C ALA A 11 -13.84 3.03 35.96
N LYS A 12 -12.77 3.60 35.38
CA LYS A 12 -12.61 5.06 35.31
C LYS A 12 -13.62 5.71 34.36
N ALA A 13 -13.97 5.06 33.24
CA ALA A 13 -14.95 5.60 32.30
C ALA A 13 -16.38 5.63 32.87
N ARG A 14 -16.78 4.61 33.65
CA ARG A 14 -18.04 4.63 34.40
C ARG A 14 -18.02 5.70 35.49
N GLY A 15 -16.89 5.84 36.19
CA GLY A 15 -16.65 6.93 37.14
C GLY A 15 -16.86 8.29 36.49
N LEU A 16 -16.28 8.53 35.31
CA LEU A 16 -16.46 9.76 34.56
C LEU A 16 -17.90 9.93 34.04
N ALA A 17 -18.56 8.85 33.62
CA ALA A 17 -19.92 8.91 33.11
C ALA A 17 -20.93 9.39 34.16
N ALA A 18 -20.75 8.92 35.40
CA ALA A 18 -21.55 9.28 36.57
C ALA A 18 -21.04 10.54 37.32
N ALA A 19 -19.85 11.04 36.98
CA ALA A 19 -19.21 12.16 37.66
C ALA A 19 -20.05 13.44 37.61
N THR A 20 -20.04 14.19 38.70
CA THR A 20 -20.55 15.56 38.77
C THR A 20 -19.55 16.56 38.19
N ALA A 21 -19.97 17.81 37.98
CA ALA A 21 -19.13 18.82 37.32
C ALA A 21 -17.81 19.09 38.06
N LYS A 22 -17.83 18.94 39.39
CA LYS A 22 -16.65 19.11 40.25
C LYS A 22 -15.71 17.90 40.22
N GLU A 23 -16.21 16.72 39.83
CA GLU A 23 -15.45 15.47 39.82
C GLU A 23 -14.79 15.20 38.47
N LEU A 24 -15.18 15.91 37.40
CA LEU A 24 -14.60 15.74 36.06
C LEU A 24 -13.07 15.93 36.01
N SER A 25 -12.49 16.74 36.90
CA SER A 25 -11.05 16.97 36.96
C SER A 25 -10.27 15.74 37.44
N LEU A 26 -10.91 14.84 38.19
CA LEU A 26 -10.32 13.60 38.68
C LEU A 26 -10.00 12.60 37.56
N PHE A 27 -10.56 12.83 36.37
CA PHE A 27 -10.43 11.96 35.20
C PHE A 27 -9.58 12.60 34.08
N SER A 28 -8.72 13.56 34.43
CA SER A 28 -7.88 14.30 33.47
C SER A 28 -6.86 13.44 32.74
N ASP A 29 -6.46 12.31 33.33
CA ASP A 29 -5.50 11.32 32.81
C ASP A 29 -6.14 10.31 31.82
N LEU A 30 -7.47 10.34 31.64
CA LEU A 30 -8.14 9.39 30.75
C LEU A 30 -7.74 9.58 29.29
N ASN A 31 -7.56 8.45 28.61
CA ASN A 31 -7.31 8.43 27.17
C ASN A 31 -8.60 8.64 26.35
N SER A 32 -8.44 8.85 25.05
CA SER A 32 -9.54 9.16 24.12
C SER A 32 -10.60 8.05 24.07
N GLY A 33 -10.19 6.78 24.12
CA GLY A 33 -11.10 5.63 24.15
C GLY A 33 -12.02 5.65 25.37
N SER A 34 -11.45 5.86 26.55
CA SER A 34 -12.18 5.92 27.83
C SER A 34 -13.09 7.14 27.93
N LYS A 35 -12.66 8.30 27.41
CA LYS A 35 -13.49 9.52 27.32
C LYS A 35 -14.68 9.32 26.38
N ALA A 36 -14.47 8.72 25.21
CA ALA A 36 -15.54 8.44 24.26
C ALA A 36 -16.57 7.46 24.84
N TYR A 37 -16.10 6.41 25.53
CA TYR A 37 -16.97 5.45 26.20
C TYR A 37 -17.76 6.09 27.37
N ALA A 38 -17.10 6.91 28.20
CA ALA A 38 -17.75 7.64 29.28
C ALA A 38 -18.82 8.62 28.75
N ALA A 39 -18.59 9.27 27.61
CA ALA A 39 -19.57 10.16 27.00
C ALA A 39 -20.81 9.41 26.53
N LEU A 40 -20.66 8.22 25.93
CA LEU A 40 -21.78 7.36 25.55
C LEU A 40 -22.60 6.91 26.77
N LEU A 41 -21.93 6.46 27.83
CA LEU A 41 -22.60 6.07 29.07
C LEU A 41 -23.34 7.25 29.71
N SER A 42 -22.67 8.40 29.82
CA SER A 42 -23.22 9.62 30.42
C SER A 42 -24.39 10.18 29.60
N LEU A 43 -24.38 10.07 28.26
CA LEU A 43 -25.49 10.45 27.39
C LEU A 43 -26.76 9.63 27.70
N VAL A 44 -26.57 8.33 27.95
CA VAL A 44 -27.67 7.40 28.26
C VAL A 44 -28.20 7.60 29.67
N GLU A 45 -27.33 7.90 30.62
CA GLU A 45 -27.66 8.06 32.04
C GLU A 45 -28.07 9.50 32.42
N GLY A 46 -28.11 10.42 31.44
CA GLY A 46 -28.43 11.83 31.69
C GLY A 46 -27.33 12.60 32.45
N GLY A 47 -26.13 12.05 32.48
CA GLY A 47 -24.97 12.62 33.15
C GLY A 47 -24.46 13.90 32.47
N ILE A 48 -23.72 14.69 33.23
CA ILE A 48 -23.24 16.00 32.75
C ILE A 48 -22.19 15.91 31.64
N TYR A 49 -21.41 14.83 31.60
CA TYR A 49 -20.38 14.63 30.58
C TYR A 49 -21.01 14.28 29.23
N GLY A 50 -22.13 13.54 29.24
CA GLY A 50 -22.93 13.27 28.05
C GLY A 50 -23.60 14.53 27.50
N ARG A 51 -24.12 15.39 28.38
CA ARG A 51 -24.65 16.70 27.97
C ARG A 51 -23.58 17.59 27.33
N ALA A 52 -22.35 17.56 27.83
CA ALA A 52 -21.23 18.25 27.21
C ALA A 52 -20.89 17.70 25.82
N ALA A 53 -20.88 16.37 25.65
CA ALA A 53 -20.68 15.74 24.35
C ALA A 53 -21.77 16.13 23.34
N SER A 54 -23.02 16.23 23.79
CA SER A 54 -24.14 16.67 22.95
C SER A 54 -23.97 18.13 22.47
N ALA A 55 -23.60 19.03 23.37
CA ALA A 55 -23.41 20.45 23.05
C ALA A 55 -22.22 20.68 22.10
N LEU A 56 -21.11 19.95 22.29
CA LEU A 56 -19.97 20.04 21.38
C LEU A 56 -20.29 19.48 19.98
N LEU A 57 -21.13 18.45 19.88
CA LEU A 57 -21.55 17.96 18.57
C LEU A 57 -22.36 19.00 17.80
N SER A 58 -23.33 19.67 18.44
CA SER A 58 -24.18 20.67 17.77
C SER A 58 -23.38 21.83 17.16
N GLU A 59 -22.15 22.06 17.63
CA GLU A 59 -21.23 23.05 17.08
C GLU A 59 -20.20 22.48 16.08
N GLY A 60 -20.28 21.18 15.75
CA GLY A 60 -19.27 20.51 14.91
C GLY A 60 -17.92 20.30 15.60
N ARG A 61 -17.88 20.39 16.93
CA ARG A 61 -16.65 20.38 17.76
C ARG A 61 -16.48 19.11 18.59
N LEU A 62 -17.09 17.99 18.18
CA LEU A 62 -17.03 16.73 18.92
C LEU A 62 -15.59 16.22 19.15
N ALA A 63 -14.64 16.56 18.28
CA ALA A 63 -13.22 16.23 18.46
C ALA A 63 -12.62 16.84 19.75
N ASP A 64 -13.17 17.95 20.24
CA ASP A 64 -12.72 18.63 21.45
C ASP A 64 -12.99 17.77 22.71
N LEU A 65 -14.00 16.90 22.66
CA LEU A 65 -14.30 15.92 23.71
C LEU A 65 -13.14 14.93 23.94
N LEU A 66 -12.42 14.59 22.88
CA LEU A 66 -11.32 13.62 22.93
C LEU A 66 -9.97 14.31 23.16
N ARG A 67 -9.82 15.53 22.63
CA ARG A 67 -8.60 16.33 22.73
C ARG A 67 -8.39 16.92 24.13
N TYR A 68 -9.46 17.36 24.78
CA TYR A 68 -9.37 18.02 26.08
C TYR A 68 -9.50 17.04 27.25
N THR A 69 -9.09 17.49 28.44
CA THR A 69 -9.43 16.80 29.69
C THR A 69 -10.94 16.91 29.92
N PRO A 70 -11.57 15.97 30.65
CA PRO A 70 -13.04 15.95 30.75
C PRO A 70 -13.64 17.23 31.32
N HIS A 71 -12.96 17.85 32.30
CA HIS A 71 -13.34 19.15 32.86
C HIS A 71 -13.23 20.29 31.83
N THR A 72 -12.16 20.30 31.02
CA THR A 72 -11.98 21.33 29.99
C THR A 72 -12.99 21.17 28.86
N ALA A 73 -13.25 19.94 28.40
CA ALA A 73 -14.28 19.65 27.41
C ALA A 73 -15.67 20.12 27.89
N TYR A 74 -16.00 19.87 29.16
CA TYR A 74 -17.24 20.35 29.77
C TYR A 74 -17.31 21.90 29.82
N ASN A 75 -16.22 22.58 30.15
CA ASN A 75 -16.20 24.04 30.19
C ASN A 75 -16.30 24.68 28.80
N GLU A 76 -15.66 24.10 27.79
CA GLU A 76 -15.81 24.51 26.39
C GLU A 76 -17.25 24.30 25.91
N ALA A 77 -17.84 23.14 26.23
CA ALA A 77 -19.26 22.86 25.98
C ALA A 77 -20.20 23.84 26.70
N ARG A 78 -19.78 24.41 27.84
CA ARG A 78 -20.58 25.41 28.58
C ARG A 78 -20.52 26.80 27.93
N LYS A 79 -19.41 27.16 27.29
CA LYS A 79 -19.22 28.46 26.60
C LYS A 79 -20.04 28.57 25.30
N ALA A 80 -20.33 27.44 24.67
CA ALA A 80 -21.15 27.26 23.48
C ALA A 80 -22.63 27.76 23.58
N ALA A 81 -23.14 28.02 24.79
CA ALA A 81 -24.43 28.66 25.07
C ALA A 81 -25.72 28.05 24.45
N SER A 82 -26.29 27.03 25.12
CA SER A 82 -27.66 27.05 25.71
C SER A 82 -28.10 25.63 26.12
N MET A 83 -28.02 25.30 27.41
CA MET A 83 -28.40 23.99 27.98
C MET A 83 -29.90 23.64 27.85
N GLN A 84 -30.70 24.39 27.07
CA GLN A 84 -32.17 24.31 27.05
C GLN A 84 -32.80 23.76 25.75
N ARG A 85 -32.04 23.41 24.72
CA ARG A 85 -32.56 22.65 23.58
C ARG A 85 -31.66 21.46 23.28
N VAL A 86 -31.96 20.33 23.94
CA VAL A 86 -31.38 19.04 23.56
C VAL A 86 -32.07 18.59 22.28
N GLU A 87 -31.45 18.87 21.14
CA GLU A 87 -31.78 18.21 19.88
C GLU A 87 -31.16 16.81 19.88
N LYS A 88 -32.04 15.82 19.67
CA LYS A 88 -31.88 14.35 19.57
C LYS A 88 -30.53 13.74 19.96
N THR A 89 -30.54 13.00 21.08
CA THR A 89 -29.51 12.03 21.49
C THR A 89 -29.10 11.02 20.40
N SER A 90 -29.89 10.84 19.33
CA SER A 90 -29.59 9.95 18.20
C SER A 90 -28.39 10.38 17.37
N ASP A 91 -28.17 11.68 17.17
CA ASP A 91 -27.16 12.17 16.22
C ASP A 91 -25.75 12.12 16.82
N VAL A 92 -25.67 12.29 18.14
CA VAL A 92 -24.44 12.12 18.94
C VAL A 92 -24.06 10.66 19.09
N ALA A 93 -25.03 9.79 19.33
CA ALA A 93 -24.81 8.35 19.32
C ALA A 93 -24.33 7.89 17.94
N ARG A 94 -24.96 8.38 16.86
CA ARG A 94 -24.57 8.10 15.45
C ARG A 94 -23.14 8.54 15.13
N ALA A 95 -22.75 9.77 15.49
CA ALA A 95 -21.40 10.29 15.24
C ALA A 95 -20.32 9.52 16.03
N LEU A 96 -20.58 9.20 17.30
CA LEU A 96 -19.68 8.40 18.12
C LEU A 96 -19.59 6.94 17.62
N LEU A 97 -20.69 6.36 17.14
CA LEU A 97 -20.73 5.01 16.56
C LEU A 97 -20.03 4.91 15.20
N LEU A 98 -20.16 5.92 14.34
CA LEU A 98 -19.41 6.04 13.08
C LEU A 98 -17.90 6.13 13.36
N PHE A 99 -17.52 6.88 14.39
CA PHE A 99 -16.13 6.97 14.88
C PHE A 99 -15.62 5.64 15.44
N PHE A 100 -16.42 4.89 16.19
CA PHE A 100 -16.03 3.57 16.68
C PHE A 100 -15.89 2.54 15.56
N ALA A 101 -16.80 2.52 14.59
CA ALA A 101 -16.92 1.38 13.67
C ALA A 101 -15.90 1.35 12.52
N GLY A 102 -15.16 2.43 12.27
CA GLY A 102 -14.20 2.51 11.14
C GLY A 102 -14.85 2.12 9.82
N LEU A 103 -16.13 2.46 9.64
CA LEU A 103 -16.93 2.09 8.50
C LEU A 103 -16.68 3.08 7.36
N ASP A 104 -16.62 2.54 6.14
CA ASP A 104 -16.55 3.31 4.89
C ASP A 104 -17.70 4.34 4.84
N GLU A 105 -17.35 5.62 4.69
CA GLU A 105 -18.31 6.74 4.58
C GLU A 105 -19.36 6.47 3.49
N ASP A 106 -18.98 5.78 2.40
CA ASP A 106 -19.88 5.51 1.28
C ASP A 106 -20.95 4.43 1.60
N MET A 107 -20.70 3.56 2.59
CA MET A 107 -21.72 2.62 3.08
C MET A 107 -22.80 3.28 3.94
N PHE A 108 -22.51 4.42 4.57
CA PHE A 108 -23.43 5.13 5.46
C PHE A 108 -23.92 6.48 4.93
N GLY A 109 -23.29 7.04 3.89
CA GLY A 109 -23.74 8.27 3.21
C GLY A 109 -25.15 8.19 2.62
N LYS A 110 -25.75 6.99 2.58
CA LYS A 110 -27.12 6.73 2.09
C LYS A 110 -28.15 6.45 3.19
N LEU A 111 -27.76 6.47 4.47
CA LEU A 111 -28.70 6.25 5.57
C LEU A 111 -29.18 7.60 6.11
N SER A 112 -30.49 7.88 5.99
CA SER A 112 -31.17 8.86 6.83
C SER A 112 -31.14 8.41 8.30
N ASP A 113 -31.45 9.33 9.22
CA ASP A 113 -31.56 9.21 10.69
C ASP A 113 -31.56 7.77 11.25
N VAL A 114 -30.68 7.49 12.22
CA VAL A 114 -30.49 6.17 12.83
C VAL A 114 -30.80 6.24 14.32
N GLU A 115 -31.64 5.34 14.84
CA GLU A 115 -31.99 5.24 16.25
C GLU A 115 -31.22 4.07 16.91
N ALA A 116 -30.66 4.31 18.10
CA ALA A 116 -29.91 3.32 18.86
C ALA A 116 -30.68 2.89 20.11
N PHE A 117 -30.82 1.58 20.30
CA PHE A 117 -31.48 0.98 21.45
C PHE A 117 -30.51 0.06 22.18
N ILE A 118 -30.36 0.25 23.49
CA ILE A 118 -29.45 -0.55 24.31
C ILE A 118 -30.26 -1.62 25.05
N GLU A 119 -29.93 -2.88 24.81
CA GLU A 119 -30.49 -4.01 25.55
C GLU A 119 -29.42 -4.55 26.52
N LYS A 120 -29.70 -4.47 27.82
CA LYS A 120 -28.82 -4.99 28.87
C LYS A 120 -29.20 -6.45 29.18
N LYS A 121 -28.31 -7.39 28.85
CA LYS A 121 -28.34 -8.79 29.29
C LYS A 121 -27.02 -9.11 30.01
N LYS A 122 -26.41 -10.30 29.81
CA LYS A 122 -25.05 -10.60 30.30
C LYS A 122 -23.95 -9.74 29.64
N ALA A 123 -24.21 -9.21 28.45
CA ALA A 123 -23.39 -8.23 27.75
C ALA A 123 -24.27 -7.05 27.32
N ALA A 124 -23.67 -5.88 27.06
CA ALA A 124 -24.40 -4.73 26.51
C ALA A 124 -24.53 -4.90 24.99
N TYR A 125 -25.77 -4.93 24.50
CA TYR A 125 -26.07 -4.94 23.07
C TYR A 125 -26.61 -3.58 22.66
N ILE A 126 -26.08 -3.04 21.56
CA ILE A 126 -26.58 -1.82 20.92
C ILE A 126 -27.20 -2.22 19.59
N ASN A 127 -28.52 -2.11 19.50
CA ASN A 127 -29.29 -2.36 18.29
C ASN A 127 -29.51 -1.03 17.56
N LEU A 128 -29.10 -0.95 16.30
CA LEU A 128 -29.23 0.24 15.46
C LEU A 128 -30.36 0.03 14.45
N TYR A 129 -31.31 0.95 14.39
CA TYR A 129 -32.47 0.94 13.50
C TYR A 129 -32.49 2.18 12.62
N ARG A 130 -33.21 2.14 11.49
CA ARG A 130 -33.55 3.36 10.77
C ARG A 130 -34.57 4.14 11.61
N ALA A 131 -34.53 5.47 11.56
CA ALA A 131 -35.46 6.30 12.31
C ALA A 131 -36.91 5.97 11.95
N GLY A 132 -37.75 5.85 12.99
CA GLY A 132 -39.12 5.38 12.88
C GLY A 132 -39.30 3.85 12.93
N ASP A 133 -38.25 3.06 12.71
CA ASP A 133 -38.31 1.60 12.88
C ASP A 133 -38.13 1.22 14.36
N LYS A 134 -38.95 0.29 14.84
CA LYS A 134 -38.88 -0.26 16.20
C LYS A 134 -39.10 -1.77 16.16
N PRO A 135 -38.65 -2.53 17.19
CA PRO A 135 -38.95 -3.96 17.28
C PRO A 135 -40.44 -4.22 17.00
N PRO A 136 -40.77 -5.21 16.15
CA PRO A 136 -39.97 -6.38 15.79
C PRO A 136 -39.16 -6.29 14.47
N THR A 137 -38.95 -5.11 13.88
CA THR A 137 -38.16 -5.00 12.64
C THR A 137 -36.71 -5.47 12.81
N THR A 138 -36.08 -5.98 11.75
CA THR A 138 -34.66 -6.37 11.82
C THR A 138 -33.78 -5.12 11.95
N PRO A 139 -32.91 -5.02 12.97
CA PRO A 139 -31.99 -3.89 13.10
C PRO A 139 -31.01 -3.82 11.93
N LEU A 140 -30.57 -2.61 11.59
CA LEU A 140 -29.49 -2.36 10.62
C LEU A 140 -28.18 -3.02 11.09
N ALA A 141 -27.87 -2.90 12.37
CA ALA A 141 -26.69 -3.48 12.98
C ALA A 141 -26.94 -3.79 14.47
N VAL A 142 -26.36 -4.88 14.94
CA VAL A 142 -26.33 -5.25 16.35
C VAL A 142 -24.87 -5.30 16.79
N LEU A 143 -24.50 -4.39 17.68
CA LEU A 143 -23.18 -4.34 18.28
C LEU A 143 -23.22 -4.99 19.66
N SER A 144 -22.31 -5.89 19.93
CA SER A 144 -22.07 -6.46 21.26
C SER A 144 -20.80 -5.86 21.82
N ILE A 145 -20.86 -5.39 23.07
CA ILE A 145 -19.70 -4.91 23.82
C ILE A 145 -19.36 -5.99 24.85
N GLY A 146 -18.19 -6.59 24.69
CA GLY A 146 -17.68 -7.58 25.65
C GLY A 146 -17.15 -6.95 26.95
N GLU A 147 -16.93 -7.77 27.97
CA GLU A 147 -16.44 -7.38 29.31
C GLU A 147 -15.05 -6.67 29.32
N GLY A 148 -14.35 -6.63 28.18
CA GLY A 148 -13.08 -5.91 28.00
C GLY A 148 -13.16 -4.71 27.05
N GLY A 149 -14.36 -4.19 26.78
CA GLY A 149 -14.57 -3.02 25.89
C GLY A 149 -14.43 -3.31 24.39
N ALA A 150 -14.17 -4.57 23.99
CA ALA A 150 -14.14 -4.97 22.58
C ALA A 150 -15.55 -4.91 21.96
N ILE A 151 -15.67 -4.16 20.87
CA ILE A 151 -16.94 -4.00 20.14
C ILE A 151 -16.97 -4.98 18.97
N HIS A 152 -18.07 -5.71 18.85
CA HIS A 152 -18.29 -6.68 17.79
C HIS A 152 -19.62 -6.42 17.09
N LEU A 153 -19.63 -6.35 15.76
CA LEU A 153 -20.85 -6.47 14.97
C LEU A 153 -21.25 -7.96 14.93
N VAL A 154 -22.41 -8.28 15.51
CA VAL A 154 -22.88 -9.66 15.72
C VAL A 154 -24.22 -9.95 15.02
N GLY A 155 -24.88 -8.95 14.44
CA GLY A 155 -26.19 -9.12 13.82
C GLY A 155 -26.68 -7.89 13.05
N GLY A 156 -27.88 -8.00 12.48
CA GLY A 156 -28.53 -6.98 11.66
C GLY A 156 -28.25 -7.11 10.16
N SER A 157 -28.93 -6.30 9.34
CA SER A 157 -28.83 -6.39 7.87
C SER A 157 -27.41 -6.11 7.34
N LEU A 158 -26.66 -5.23 8.01
CA LEU A 158 -25.25 -4.95 7.67
C LEU A 158 -24.37 -6.18 7.91
N PHE A 159 -24.59 -6.91 9.01
CA PHE A 159 -23.83 -8.11 9.33
C PHE A 159 -24.03 -9.18 8.24
N GLU A 160 -25.27 -9.41 7.80
CA GLU A 160 -25.54 -10.37 6.72
C GLU A 160 -24.94 -9.93 5.38
N LYS A 161 -25.02 -8.65 5.03
CA LYS A 161 -24.38 -8.12 3.81
C LYS A 161 -22.85 -8.30 3.83
N LEU A 162 -22.21 -8.08 4.96
CA LEU A 162 -20.77 -8.27 5.11
C LEU A 162 -20.39 -9.76 5.10
N LYS A 163 -21.22 -10.64 5.66
CA LYS A 163 -21.04 -12.10 5.56
C LYS A 163 -21.04 -12.56 4.12
N GLU A 164 -21.96 -12.07 3.29
CA GLU A 164 -22.00 -12.40 1.87
C GLU A 164 -20.75 -11.93 1.14
N LYS A 165 -20.26 -10.71 1.38
CA LYS A 165 -18.98 -10.25 0.81
C LYS A 165 -17.79 -11.14 1.18
N VAL A 166 -17.73 -11.61 2.43
CA VAL A 166 -16.68 -12.55 2.87
C VAL A 166 -16.87 -13.90 2.20
N ARG A 167 -18.11 -14.42 2.08
CA ARG A 167 -18.40 -15.67 1.37
C ARG A 167 -18.03 -15.59 -0.10
N GLU A 168 -18.32 -14.49 -0.79
CA GLU A 168 -17.90 -14.24 -2.17
C GLU A 168 -16.38 -14.25 -2.30
N MET A 169 -15.66 -13.65 -1.35
CA MET A 169 -14.19 -13.70 -1.32
C MET A 169 -13.66 -15.14 -1.20
N VAL A 170 -14.29 -15.99 -0.39
CA VAL A 170 -13.80 -17.37 -0.17
C VAL A 170 -14.33 -18.38 -1.20
N TYR A 171 -15.53 -18.21 -1.74
CA TYR A 171 -16.13 -19.16 -2.69
C TYR A 171 -16.06 -18.69 -4.15
N GLY A 172 -15.87 -17.40 -4.40
CA GLY A 172 -15.81 -16.82 -5.75
C GLY A 172 -14.69 -17.42 -6.58
N GLN A 173 -14.89 -17.59 -7.89
CA GLN A 173 -13.87 -18.18 -8.75
C GLN A 173 -12.64 -17.27 -8.83
N ARG A 174 -11.51 -17.72 -8.27
CA ARG A 174 -10.19 -17.16 -8.56
C ARG A 174 -9.36 -18.24 -9.23
N GLY A 175 -8.98 -18.01 -10.47
CA GLY A 175 -7.97 -18.80 -11.19
C GLY A 175 -6.56 -18.41 -10.74
N GLY A 176 -6.28 -18.59 -9.44
CA GLY A 176 -4.95 -18.37 -8.89
C GLY A 176 -4.05 -19.58 -9.17
N VAL A 177 -2.78 -19.31 -9.49
CA VAL A 177 -1.74 -20.33 -9.55
C VAL A 177 -1.51 -20.85 -8.12
N LEU A 178 -1.56 -22.18 -7.93
CA LEU A 178 -1.22 -22.80 -6.66
C LEU A 178 0.23 -22.44 -6.29
N PRO A 179 0.51 -22.02 -5.04
CA PRO A 179 1.88 -21.69 -4.64
C PRO A 179 2.75 -22.95 -4.72
N VAL A 180 3.97 -22.83 -5.23
CA VAL A 180 4.93 -23.95 -5.21
C VAL A 180 5.44 -24.18 -3.79
N GLY A 181 5.66 -25.45 -3.42
CA GLY A 181 6.10 -25.82 -2.07
C GLY A 181 4.98 -25.79 -1.01
N ARG A 182 3.76 -26.21 -1.40
CA ARG A 182 2.58 -26.24 -0.52
C ARG A 182 2.81 -27.02 0.78
N LEU A 183 3.51 -28.16 0.71
CA LEU A 183 3.69 -29.02 1.87
C LEU A 183 4.47 -28.35 3.01
N PRO A 184 5.70 -27.83 2.80
CA PRO A 184 6.38 -27.06 3.84
C PRO A 184 5.52 -25.92 4.41
N MET A 185 4.82 -25.17 3.54
CA MET A 185 3.97 -24.07 3.98
C MET A 185 2.83 -24.54 4.89
N ILE A 186 2.08 -25.58 4.50
CA ILE A 186 0.95 -26.07 5.31
C ILE A 186 1.42 -26.71 6.61
N LEU A 187 2.58 -27.40 6.62
CA LEU A 187 3.19 -27.92 7.84
C LEU A 187 3.60 -26.78 8.79
N GLY A 188 4.14 -25.67 8.27
CA GLY A 188 4.43 -24.48 9.07
C GLY A 188 3.18 -23.85 9.69
N TRP A 189 2.10 -23.74 8.91
CA TRP A 189 0.79 -23.31 9.41
C TRP A 189 0.21 -24.27 10.47
N LEU A 190 0.37 -25.58 10.27
CA LEU A 190 -0.01 -26.63 11.22
C LEU A 190 0.78 -26.57 12.52
N ALA A 191 1.98 -25.99 12.53
CA ALA A 191 2.72 -25.76 13.76
C ALA A 191 2.13 -24.62 14.63
N THR A 192 1.23 -23.79 14.09
CA THR A 192 0.73 -22.56 14.73
C THR A 192 -0.79 -22.42 14.66
N ASP A 193 -1.33 -21.63 13.73
CA ASP A 193 -2.73 -21.20 13.62
C ASP A 193 -3.70 -22.28 13.11
N VAL A 194 -3.19 -23.39 12.57
CA VAL A 194 -4.02 -24.46 12.00
C VAL A 194 -4.13 -25.64 12.94
N THR A 195 -5.37 -26.00 13.29
CA THR A 195 -5.67 -27.09 14.23
C THR A 195 -6.22 -28.32 13.51
N LEU A 196 -5.89 -29.49 14.03
CA LEU A 196 -6.46 -30.77 13.62
C LEU A 196 -7.43 -31.25 14.69
N GLU A 197 -8.65 -31.63 14.28
CA GLU A 197 -9.67 -32.17 15.17
C GLU A 197 -10.49 -33.21 14.41
N GLY A 198 -10.31 -34.48 14.79
CA GLY A 198 -10.83 -35.63 14.06
C GLY A 198 -10.36 -35.65 12.60
N ASN A 199 -11.30 -35.81 11.67
CA ASN A 199 -11.02 -35.85 10.23
C ASN A 199 -11.03 -34.47 9.56
N TYR A 200 -10.80 -33.40 10.34
CA TYR A 200 -10.90 -32.04 9.83
C TYR A 200 -9.72 -31.16 10.21
N VAL A 201 -9.43 -30.24 9.29
CA VAL A 201 -8.51 -29.12 9.47
C VAL A 201 -9.34 -27.87 9.76
N TYR A 202 -9.05 -27.20 10.86
CA TYR A 202 -9.72 -25.97 11.26
C TYR A 202 -8.75 -24.80 11.35
N VAL A 203 -9.21 -23.65 10.87
CA VAL A 203 -8.51 -22.38 11.02
C VAL A 203 -9.49 -21.33 11.50
N THR A 204 -9.08 -20.58 12.52
CA THR A 204 -9.79 -19.36 12.93
C THR A 204 -8.90 -18.16 12.68
N THR A 205 -9.39 -17.15 11.97
CA THR A 205 -8.60 -15.96 11.64
C THR A 205 -9.46 -14.70 11.61
N THR A 206 -8.82 -13.56 11.90
CA THR A 206 -9.39 -12.22 11.65
C THR A 206 -8.76 -11.50 10.46
N GLN A 207 -7.80 -12.12 9.80
CA GLN A 207 -6.96 -11.51 8.76
C GLN A 207 -7.41 -11.96 7.37
N ARG A 208 -7.78 -11.01 6.53
CA ARG A 208 -8.26 -11.30 5.16
C ARG A 208 -7.21 -12.03 4.32
N TRP A 209 -5.94 -11.67 4.44
CA TRP A 209 -4.86 -12.33 3.68
C TRP A 209 -4.65 -13.79 4.11
N GLN A 210 -4.85 -14.14 5.39
CA GLN A 210 -4.75 -15.53 5.86
C GLN A 210 -5.85 -16.40 5.24
N ILE A 211 -7.06 -15.84 5.08
CA ILE A 211 -8.18 -16.50 4.38
C ILE A 211 -7.78 -16.82 2.93
N GLU A 212 -7.24 -15.84 2.21
CA GLU A 212 -6.82 -16.04 0.81
C GLU A 212 -5.64 -17.02 0.69
N ALA A 213 -4.64 -16.92 1.57
CA ALA A 213 -3.47 -17.79 1.59
C ALA A 213 -3.85 -19.26 1.86
N LEU A 214 -4.65 -19.51 2.89
CA LEU A 214 -5.08 -20.87 3.25
C LEU A 214 -6.04 -21.47 2.23
N ARG A 215 -6.90 -20.65 1.63
CA ARG A 215 -7.71 -21.09 0.49
C ARG A 215 -6.84 -21.49 -0.71
N ALA A 216 -5.76 -20.76 -0.99
CA ALA A 216 -4.81 -21.12 -2.04
C ALA A 216 -4.03 -22.41 -1.69
N LEU A 217 -3.75 -22.65 -0.41
CA LEU A 217 -3.01 -23.83 0.05
C LEU A 217 -3.86 -25.09 0.17
N LEU A 218 -5.10 -25.01 0.67
CA LEU A 218 -5.95 -26.16 0.99
C LEU A 218 -7.14 -26.32 0.02
N GLY A 219 -7.32 -25.37 -0.91
CA GLY A 219 -8.50 -25.32 -1.76
C GLY A 219 -9.73 -24.77 -1.05
N LYS A 220 -10.92 -25.05 -1.59
CA LYS A 220 -12.18 -24.53 -1.05
C LYS A 220 -12.51 -25.21 0.28
N PRO A 221 -12.85 -24.46 1.35
CA PRO A 221 -13.32 -25.05 2.59
C PRO A 221 -14.69 -25.71 2.42
N GLU A 222 -14.91 -26.80 3.13
CA GLU A 222 -16.22 -27.48 3.22
C GLU A 222 -17.24 -26.61 3.95
N LYS A 223 -16.79 -25.88 4.98
CA LYS A 223 -17.65 -24.96 5.74
C LYS A 223 -16.90 -23.71 6.15
N ILE A 224 -17.61 -22.59 6.13
CA ILE A 224 -17.15 -21.32 6.69
C ILE A 224 -18.21 -20.79 7.65
N GLU A 225 -17.77 -20.46 8.85
CA GLU A 225 -18.56 -19.80 9.88
C GLU A 225 -17.99 -18.41 10.12
N ILE A 226 -18.85 -17.39 10.04
CA ILE A 226 -18.50 -16.00 10.32
C ILE A 226 -19.28 -15.61 11.56
N TYR A 227 -18.59 -15.54 12.70
CA TYR A 227 -19.25 -15.35 13.99
C TYR A 227 -19.62 -13.91 14.27
N ARG A 228 -18.72 -12.99 13.92
CA ARG A 228 -18.81 -11.56 14.23
C ARG A 228 -17.78 -10.77 13.41
N PHE A 229 -17.93 -9.46 13.36
CA PHE A 229 -16.86 -8.57 12.91
C PHE A 229 -16.35 -7.76 14.09
N THR A 230 -15.06 -7.90 14.39
CA THR A 230 -14.40 -7.10 15.42
C THR A 230 -14.12 -5.72 14.87
N VAL A 231 -14.53 -4.71 15.64
CA VAL A 231 -14.26 -3.32 15.34
C VAL A 231 -12.82 -2.99 15.72
N THR A 232 -12.05 -2.45 14.78
CA THR A 232 -10.65 -2.06 14.98
C THR A 232 -10.36 -0.70 14.34
N SER A 233 -9.22 -0.10 14.66
CA SER A 233 -8.76 1.14 14.00
C SER A 233 -8.55 1.00 12.49
N GLU A 234 -8.43 -0.23 11.98
CA GLU A 234 -8.32 -0.54 10.54
C GLU A 234 -9.70 -0.87 9.92
N GLY A 235 -10.79 -0.65 10.66
CA GLY A 235 -12.15 -0.99 10.30
C GLY A 235 -12.59 -2.38 10.80
N LEU A 236 -13.64 -2.92 10.18
CA LEU A 236 -14.25 -4.20 10.55
C LEU A 236 -13.43 -5.41 10.07
N LYS A 237 -12.96 -6.21 11.03
CA LYS A 237 -12.25 -7.48 10.78
C LYS A 237 -13.17 -8.68 11.02
N PRO A 238 -13.42 -9.53 10.01
CA PRO A 238 -14.31 -10.68 10.18
C PRO A 238 -13.63 -11.75 11.04
N VAL A 239 -14.31 -12.27 12.06
CA VAL A 239 -13.86 -13.47 12.79
C VAL A 239 -14.40 -14.69 12.05
N VAL A 240 -13.53 -15.35 11.30
CA VAL A 240 -13.88 -16.45 10.41
C VAL A 240 -13.29 -17.75 10.92
N LYS A 241 -14.12 -18.80 11.01
CA LYS A 241 -13.68 -20.19 11.15
C LYS A 241 -13.92 -20.93 9.85
N MET A 242 -12.87 -21.51 9.30
CA MET A 242 -12.90 -22.31 8.08
C MET A 242 -12.60 -23.77 8.43
N LYS A 243 -13.24 -24.68 7.70
CA LYS A 243 -13.18 -26.13 7.92
C LYS A 243 -12.91 -26.84 6.59
N TRP A 244 -11.90 -27.70 6.57
CA TRP A 244 -11.59 -28.60 5.46
C TRP A 244 -11.55 -30.05 5.95
N ARG A 245 -11.78 -30.98 5.02
CA ARG A 245 -11.46 -32.40 5.16
C ARG A 245 -9.95 -32.61 5.29
N ARG A 246 -9.51 -33.48 6.22
CA ARG A 246 -8.08 -33.79 6.43
C ARG A 246 -7.43 -34.40 5.18
N GLU A 247 -8.22 -35.06 4.35
CA GLU A 247 -7.86 -35.59 3.03
C GLU A 247 -7.30 -34.51 2.08
N ALA A 248 -7.59 -33.23 2.33
CA ALA A 248 -6.95 -32.11 1.62
C ALA A 248 -5.42 -32.08 1.85
N LEU A 249 -4.93 -32.54 3.00
CA LEU A 249 -3.50 -32.69 3.30
C LEU A 249 -2.89 -33.83 2.48
N ASP A 250 -3.62 -34.93 2.27
CA ASP A 250 -3.13 -36.07 1.48
C ASP A 250 -2.91 -35.68 0.01
N SER A 251 -3.77 -34.82 -0.54
CA SER A 251 -3.55 -34.25 -1.88
C SER A 251 -2.24 -33.45 -1.96
N ILE A 252 -1.94 -32.65 -0.92
CA ILE A 252 -0.72 -31.85 -0.86
C ILE A 252 0.51 -32.76 -0.68
N MET A 253 0.39 -33.83 0.08
CA MET A 253 1.43 -34.84 0.25
C MET A 253 1.79 -35.51 -1.09
N LYS A 254 0.78 -35.91 -1.88
CA LYS A 254 0.99 -36.53 -3.21
C LYS A 254 1.71 -35.61 -4.19
N GLU A 255 1.52 -34.30 -4.08
CA GLU A 255 2.24 -33.30 -4.88
C GLU A 255 3.72 -33.18 -4.44
N ALA A 256 4.03 -33.50 -3.19
CA ALA A 256 5.37 -33.38 -2.60
C ALA A 256 6.22 -34.65 -2.81
N GLY A 257 6.52 -35.00 -4.06
CA GLY A 257 7.26 -36.22 -4.41
C GLY A 257 8.66 -36.37 -3.79
N TRP A 258 9.25 -35.30 -3.25
CA TRP A 258 10.50 -35.39 -2.48
C TRP A 258 10.30 -36.05 -1.11
N VAL A 259 9.14 -35.87 -0.48
CA VAL A 259 8.84 -36.50 0.82
C VAL A 259 8.67 -38.00 0.67
N LYS A 260 8.05 -38.44 -0.41
CA LYS A 260 7.98 -39.87 -0.75
C LYS A 260 9.37 -40.49 -0.89
N ARG A 261 10.35 -39.76 -1.44
CA ARG A 261 11.75 -40.24 -1.53
C ARG A 261 12.45 -40.29 -0.17
N LEU A 262 12.14 -39.34 0.72
CA LEU A 262 12.77 -39.22 2.04
C LEU A 262 12.16 -40.16 3.09
N THR A 263 10.85 -40.41 3.03
CA THR A 263 10.08 -41.08 4.12
C THR A 263 9.15 -42.20 3.62
N GLY A 264 8.96 -42.34 2.30
CA GLY A 264 7.97 -43.25 1.74
C GLY A 264 6.51 -42.79 1.85
N ALA A 265 6.22 -41.66 2.51
CA ALA A 265 4.86 -41.23 2.82
C ALA A 265 4.04 -40.78 1.60
N GLU A 266 2.78 -41.21 1.52
CA GLU A 266 1.81 -40.81 0.48
C GLU A 266 0.56 -40.09 1.03
N SER A 267 0.35 -40.16 2.34
CA SER A 267 -0.69 -39.45 3.09
C SER A 267 -0.13 -38.69 4.29
N PHE A 268 -0.95 -37.87 4.92
CA PHE A 268 -0.56 -37.15 6.14
C PHE A 268 -0.27 -38.09 7.31
N ASP A 269 -1.03 -39.18 7.44
CA ASP A 269 -0.80 -40.18 8.47
C ASP A 269 0.48 -40.97 8.20
N ASP A 270 0.75 -41.30 6.92
CA ASP A 270 2.01 -41.95 6.54
C ASP A 270 3.22 -41.09 6.87
N LEU A 271 3.11 -39.76 6.78
CA LEU A 271 4.19 -38.86 7.17
C LEU A 271 4.49 -38.97 8.66
N ILE A 272 3.45 -39.03 9.51
CA ILE A 272 3.65 -39.19 10.95
C ILE A 272 4.33 -40.53 11.26
N SER A 273 3.89 -41.60 10.60
CA SER A 273 4.45 -42.94 10.85
C SER A 273 5.80 -43.19 10.18
N GLY A 274 6.02 -42.62 9.01
CA GLY A 274 7.17 -42.87 8.13
C GLY A 274 8.37 -41.96 8.40
N LEU A 275 8.22 -40.95 9.25
CA LEU A 275 9.38 -40.25 9.80
C LEU A 275 10.18 -41.18 10.71
N GLU A 276 11.49 -41.29 10.46
CA GLU A 276 12.45 -41.98 11.32
C GLU A 276 12.71 -41.13 12.58
N TRP A 277 11.78 -41.21 13.53
CA TRP A 277 11.80 -40.37 14.74
C TRP A 277 13.01 -40.62 15.63
N ASP A 278 13.56 -41.82 15.62
CA ASP A 278 14.82 -42.16 16.27
C ASP A 278 16.00 -41.38 15.68
N VAL A 279 16.06 -41.27 14.34
CA VAL A 279 17.06 -40.44 13.65
C VAL A 279 16.87 -38.96 13.99
N VAL A 280 15.62 -38.48 14.07
CA VAL A 280 15.31 -37.10 14.50
C VAL A 280 15.81 -36.82 15.92
N VAL A 281 15.51 -37.71 16.87
CA VAL A 281 15.94 -37.56 18.27
C VAL A 281 17.46 -37.62 18.39
N ASN A 282 18.10 -38.57 17.69
CA ASN A 282 19.55 -38.70 17.66
C ASN A 282 20.24 -37.45 17.11
N ALA A 283 19.72 -36.86 16.02
CA ALA A 283 20.26 -35.62 15.47
C ALA A 283 20.20 -34.45 16.48
N VAL A 284 19.14 -34.37 17.30
CA VAL A 284 19.01 -33.37 18.36
C VAL A 284 20.00 -33.66 19.50
N GLU A 285 20.14 -34.92 19.92
CA GLU A 285 21.03 -35.30 21.02
C GLU A 285 22.52 -35.16 20.66
N GLU A 286 22.92 -35.50 19.44
CA GLU A 286 24.28 -35.27 18.94
C GLU A 286 24.64 -33.78 18.97
N ALA A 287 23.66 -32.90 18.71
CA ALA A 287 23.82 -31.44 18.76
C ALA A 287 23.67 -30.83 20.17
N ARG A 288 23.44 -31.65 21.22
CA ARG A 288 23.16 -31.21 22.60
C ARG A 288 24.07 -30.08 23.08
N SER A 289 25.39 -30.30 23.05
CA SER A 289 26.35 -29.36 23.62
C SER A 289 26.33 -27.98 22.94
N ARG A 290 25.92 -27.94 21.66
CA ARG A 290 25.74 -26.72 20.90
C ARG A 290 24.37 -26.10 21.17
N LEU A 291 23.30 -26.88 21.08
CA LEU A 291 21.93 -26.40 21.28
C LEU A 291 21.72 -25.86 22.70
N ALA A 292 22.28 -26.52 23.72
CA ALA A 292 22.25 -26.07 25.11
C ALA A 292 22.85 -24.66 25.29
N LYS A 293 23.88 -24.30 24.51
CA LYS A 293 24.49 -22.94 24.54
C LYS A 293 23.61 -21.88 23.90
N LEU A 294 22.69 -22.27 23.01
CA LEU A 294 21.76 -21.37 22.35
C LEU A 294 20.49 -21.13 23.19
N ILE A 295 20.32 -21.87 24.28
CA ILE A 295 19.15 -21.78 25.17
C ILE A 295 19.43 -20.79 26.31
N THR A 296 18.54 -19.82 26.46
CA THR A 296 18.56 -18.79 27.51
C THR A 296 17.28 -18.87 28.34
N CYS A 297 17.38 -18.75 29.66
CA CYS A 297 16.20 -18.70 30.55
C CYS A 297 16.06 -17.36 31.26
N SER A 298 14.86 -17.13 31.78
CA SER A 298 14.61 -16.06 32.74
C SER A 298 15.17 -16.43 34.12
N GLY A 299 16.21 -15.73 34.58
CA GLY A 299 16.89 -15.94 35.87
C GLY A 299 18.42 -15.99 35.76
N GLU A 300 19.14 -15.62 36.83
CA GLU A 300 20.61 -15.64 36.86
C GLU A 300 21.14 -17.09 36.88
N GLY A 301 21.52 -17.63 35.71
CA GLY A 301 22.21 -18.93 35.61
C GLY A 301 22.22 -19.55 34.21
N ARG A 302 23.20 -20.44 33.94
CA ARG A 302 23.26 -21.29 32.74
C ARG A 302 22.27 -22.46 32.88
N CYS A 303 21.00 -22.23 32.57
CA CYS A 303 19.95 -23.26 32.57
C CYS A 303 19.95 -24.17 31.33
N GLY A 304 20.79 -23.88 30.32
CA GLY A 304 20.68 -24.42 28.97
C GLY A 304 20.63 -25.94 28.91
N GLU A 305 21.55 -26.63 29.59
CA GLU A 305 21.60 -28.09 29.68
C GLU A 305 20.35 -28.68 30.35
N GLN A 306 19.89 -28.06 31.44
CA GLN A 306 18.70 -28.51 32.15
C GLN A 306 17.46 -28.39 31.25
N LYS A 307 17.25 -27.21 30.65
CA LYS A 307 16.09 -26.97 29.78
C LYS A 307 16.15 -27.78 28.50
N PHE A 308 17.33 -27.99 27.94
CA PHE A 308 17.52 -28.92 26.84
C PHE A 308 17.01 -30.31 27.21
N GLY A 309 17.46 -30.87 28.35
CA GLY A 309 17.03 -32.18 28.81
C GLY A 309 15.53 -32.29 29.10
N GLU A 310 14.90 -31.24 29.65
CA GLU A 310 13.43 -31.18 29.84
C GLU A 310 12.68 -31.23 28.50
N MET A 311 13.10 -30.43 27.52
CA MET A 311 12.47 -30.40 26.19
C MET A 311 12.73 -31.67 25.37
N LEU A 312 13.92 -32.27 25.52
CA LEU A 312 14.24 -33.55 24.88
C LEU A 312 13.33 -34.66 25.40
N LYS A 313 13.10 -34.73 26.73
CA LYS A 313 12.14 -35.68 27.30
C LYS A 313 10.72 -35.47 26.77
N GLU A 314 10.30 -34.21 26.55
CA GLU A 314 9.01 -33.93 25.92
C GLU A 314 8.93 -34.43 24.47
N LEU A 315 10.03 -34.37 23.73
CA LEU A 315 10.16 -34.91 22.37
C LEU A 315 10.15 -36.45 22.39
N GLU A 316 10.96 -37.10 23.22
CA GLU A 316 10.98 -38.56 23.38
C GLU A 316 9.60 -39.10 23.80
N ALA A 317 8.92 -38.42 24.74
CA ALA A 317 7.56 -38.76 25.13
C ALA A 317 6.54 -38.57 24.02
N PHE A 318 6.77 -37.65 23.08
CA PHE A 318 5.95 -37.55 21.87
C PHE A 318 6.22 -38.72 20.92
N VAL A 319 7.49 -39.08 20.70
CA VAL A 319 7.87 -40.23 19.84
C VAL A 319 7.29 -41.53 20.38
N ALA A 320 7.36 -41.78 21.69
CA ALA A 320 6.72 -42.94 22.31
C ALA A 320 5.21 -43.01 22.02
N LYS A 321 4.52 -41.85 22.03
CA LYS A 321 3.10 -41.77 21.67
C LYS A 321 2.84 -42.00 20.18
N VAL A 322 3.79 -41.70 19.30
CA VAL A 322 3.69 -42.05 17.88
C VAL A 322 3.68 -43.56 17.70
N GLU A 323 4.53 -44.29 18.44
CA GLU A 323 4.56 -45.75 18.41
C GLU A 323 3.26 -46.37 18.97
N GLU A 324 2.76 -45.87 20.10
CA GLU A 324 1.45 -46.29 20.63
C GLU A 324 0.31 -46.04 19.63
N TRP A 325 0.37 -44.92 18.90
CA TRP A 325 -0.60 -44.58 17.86
C TRP A 325 -0.51 -45.54 16.66
N LYS A 326 0.70 -45.85 16.18
CA LYS A 326 0.94 -46.82 15.10
C LYS A 326 0.38 -48.20 15.43
N GLU A 327 0.53 -48.62 16.68
CA GLU A 327 0.04 -49.91 17.17
C GLU A 327 -1.49 -49.91 17.45
N GLY A 328 -2.17 -48.78 17.26
CA GLY A 328 -3.60 -48.65 17.53
C GLY A 328 -3.97 -48.70 19.02
N LYS A 329 -3.01 -48.46 19.91
CA LYS A 329 -3.18 -48.55 21.37
C LYS A 329 -3.82 -47.29 21.99
N LEU A 330 -3.98 -46.21 21.21
CA LEU A 330 -4.61 -44.98 21.69
C LEU A 330 -6.14 -45.04 21.63
N HIS A 331 -6.81 -44.77 22.76
CA HIS A 331 -8.25 -44.52 22.79
C HIS A 331 -8.64 -43.26 21.99
N ARG A 332 -9.91 -43.18 21.56
CA ARG A 332 -10.41 -42.14 20.64
C ARG A 332 -10.10 -40.70 21.09
N GLU A 333 -10.31 -40.35 22.35
CA GLU A 333 -9.99 -39.01 22.88
C GLU A 333 -8.48 -38.73 22.89
N ASN A 334 -7.66 -39.76 23.08
CA ASN A 334 -6.21 -39.66 23.03
C ASN A 334 -5.70 -39.47 21.59
N VAL A 335 -6.40 -40.02 20.59
CA VAL A 335 -6.07 -39.81 19.16
C VAL A 335 -6.28 -38.35 18.75
N GLU A 336 -7.34 -37.70 19.22
CA GLU A 336 -7.56 -36.27 18.93
C GLU A 336 -6.48 -35.39 19.57
N GLN A 337 -6.13 -35.65 20.82
CA GLN A 337 -5.03 -34.97 21.50
C GLN A 337 -3.68 -35.22 20.81
N PHE A 338 -3.47 -36.44 20.31
CA PHE A 338 -2.28 -36.82 19.56
C PHE A 338 -2.13 -35.97 18.29
N TYR A 339 -3.14 -35.89 17.42
CA TYR A 339 -3.05 -35.07 16.21
C TYR A 339 -2.84 -33.57 16.51
N ARG A 340 -3.46 -33.05 17.57
CA ARG A 340 -3.24 -31.66 18.04
C ARG A 340 -1.81 -31.41 18.49
N LYS A 341 -1.10 -32.45 18.97
CA LYS A 341 0.31 -32.39 19.34
C LYS A 341 1.21 -32.62 18.12
N ALA A 342 0.97 -33.70 17.35
CA ALA A 342 1.77 -34.12 16.20
C ALA A 342 1.98 -32.99 15.19
N ARG A 343 0.94 -32.21 14.88
CA ARG A 343 1.02 -31.06 13.96
C ARG A 343 2.17 -30.08 14.26
N LYS A 344 2.59 -29.96 15.52
CA LYS A 344 3.65 -29.05 15.97
C LYS A 344 5.06 -29.57 15.67
N TYR A 345 5.23 -30.89 15.60
CA TYR A 345 6.53 -31.56 15.48
C TYR A 345 6.89 -31.87 14.02
N LEU A 346 5.89 -32.07 13.15
CA LEU A 346 6.11 -32.55 11.77
C LEU A 346 6.96 -31.60 10.92
N ALA A 347 6.65 -30.30 10.90
CA ALA A 347 7.39 -29.35 10.08
C ALA A 347 8.88 -29.29 10.47
N PRO A 348 9.25 -29.01 11.74
CA PRO A 348 10.66 -28.91 12.10
C PRO A 348 11.40 -30.26 12.04
N ALA A 349 10.73 -31.40 12.31
CA ALA A 349 11.35 -32.72 12.19
C ALA A 349 11.69 -33.06 10.74
N LEU A 350 10.72 -32.93 9.82
CA LEU A 350 10.92 -33.24 8.40
C LEU A 350 12.01 -32.34 7.78
N LEU A 351 11.98 -31.05 8.09
CA LEU A 351 12.94 -30.07 7.57
C LEU A 351 14.35 -30.28 8.17
N LEU A 352 14.45 -30.71 9.43
CA LEU A 352 15.74 -31.08 10.03
C LEU A 352 16.35 -32.28 9.30
N LEU A 353 15.59 -33.35 9.05
CA LEU A 353 16.08 -34.54 8.33
C LEU A 353 16.56 -34.19 6.92
N GLU A 354 15.81 -33.35 6.20
CA GLU A 354 16.23 -32.89 4.87
C GLU A 354 17.57 -32.14 4.94
N LEU A 355 17.74 -31.22 5.90
CA LEU A 355 18.99 -30.48 6.09
C LEU A 355 20.17 -31.39 6.49
N GLU A 356 19.96 -32.36 7.38
CA GLU A 356 20.98 -33.33 7.77
C GLU A 356 21.42 -34.19 6.57
N SER A 357 20.47 -34.61 5.74
CA SER A 357 20.77 -35.42 4.54
C SER A 357 21.66 -34.68 3.55
N VAL A 358 21.41 -33.38 3.34
CA VAL A 358 22.22 -32.53 2.46
C VAL A 358 23.61 -32.29 3.06
N LYS A 359 23.70 -32.06 4.37
CA LYS A 359 24.98 -31.81 5.03
C LYS A 359 25.90 -33.03 4.98
N LYS A 360 25.37 -34.23 5.25
CA LYS A 360 26.14 -35.48 5.12
C LYS A 360 26.70 -35.67 3.71
N GLN A 361 25.92 -35.32 2.68
CA GLN A 361 26.39 -35.35 1.30
C GLN A 361 27.49 -34.31 1.01
N GLU A 362 27.42 -33.10 1.60
CA GLU A 362 28.52 -32.12 1.51
C GLU A 362 29.82 -32.65 2.15
N ASP A 363 29.70 -33.25 3.33
CA ASP A 363 30.85 -33.78 4.10
C ASP A 363 31.47 -35.03 3.46
N GLU A 364 30.68 -35.88 2.79
CA GLU A 364 31.13 -37.15 2.18
C GLU A 364 31.61 -37.01 0.72
N LEU A 365 31.04 -36.10 -0.08
CA LEU A 365 31.32 -36.00 -1.53
C LEU A 365 32.18 -34.80 -1.96
N GLU A 366 32.67 -33.97 -1.03
CA GLU A 366 33.39 -32.69 -1.31
C GLU A 366 32.62 -31.71 -2.25
N SER A 367 31.41 -32.06 -2.69
CA SER A 367 30.64 -31.35 -3.72
C SER A 367 29.18 -31.80 -3.77
N ALA A 368 28.39 -31.51 -2.72
CA ALA A 368 26.93 -31.47 -2.93
C ALA A 368 26.63 -30.44 -4.02
N LYS A 369 25.70 -30.73 -4.93
CA LYS A 369 25.35 -29.79 -5.99
C LYS A 369 24.74 -28.54 -5.33
N PRO A 370 25.21 -27.31 -5.62
CA PRO A 370 24.69 -26.08 -5.00
C PRO A 370 23.16 -25.92 -5.06
N GLY A 371 22.48 -26.59 -6.00
CA GLY A 371 21.03 -26.62 -6.12
C GLY A 371 20.29 -27.40 -5.03
N GLU A 372 20.87 -28.47 -4.47
CA GLU A 372 20.21 -29.29 -3.44
C GLU A 372 20.18 -28.57 -2.08
N ARG A 373 21.30 -27.95 -1.69
CA ARG A 373 21.38 -27.05 -0.54
C ARG A 373 20.40 -25.89 -0.62
N GLN A 374 20.36 -25.20 -1.76
CA GLN A 374 19.40 -24.09 -1.96
C GLN A 374 17.95 -24.58 -1.89
N THR A 375 17.68 -25.81 -2.31
CA THR A 375 16.33 -26.41 -2.25
C THR A 375 15.91 -26.79 -0.83
N ALA A 376 16.81 -27.37 -0.03
CA ALA A 376 16.52 -27.63 1.39
C ALA A 376 16.29 -26.32 2.17
N LEU A 377 17.12 -25.30 1.93
CA LEU A 377 16.93 -23.96 2.50
C LEU A 377 15.63 -23.31 2.04
N TRP A 378 15.25 -23.47 0.76
CA TRP A 378 13.97 -23.01 0.22
C TRP A 378 12.78 -23.59 0.98
N ARG A 379 12.76 -24.91 1.17
CA ARG A 379 11.66 -25.62 1.84
C ARG A 379 11.58 -25.29 3.32
N LEU A 380 12.73 -25.23 4.00
CA LEU A 380 12.80 -24.74 5.37
C LEU A 380 12.26 -23.32 5.47
N GLY A 381 12.70 -22.44 4.56
CA GLY A 381 12.26 -21.06 4.46
C GLY A 381 10.74 -20.93 4.33
N LEU A 382 10.12 -21.71 3.44
CA LEU A 382 8.68 -21.76 3.26
C LEU A 382 7.94 -22.19 4.54
N GLY A 383 8.40 -23.26 5.18
CA GLY A 383 7.79 -23.77 6.40
C GLY A 383 7.96 -22.84 7.59
N PHE A 384 9.15 -22.30 7.80
CA PHE A 384 9.42 -21.35 8.88
C PHE A 384 8.69 -20.03 8.66
N ALA A 385 8.64 -19.51 7.42
CA ALA A 385 7.88 -18.30 7.10
C ALA A 385 6.38 -18.48 7.35
N ALA A 386 5.81 -19.64 7.06
CA ALA A 386 4.42 -19.97 7.37
C ALA A 386 4.17 -20.09 8.88
N ALA A 387 5.07 -20.73 9.63
CA ALA A 387 4.98 -20.76 11.09
C ALA A 387 5.06 -19.35 11.70
N VAL A 388 6.00 -18.52 11.24
CA VAL A 388 6.11 -17.12 11.65
C VAL A 388 4.86 -16.32 11.27
N ALA A 389 4.21 -16.65 10.15
CA ALA A 389 2.97 -16.01 9.69
C ALA A 389 1.83 -16.13 10.72
N GLY A 390 1.73 -17.27 11.41
CA GLY A 390 0.83 -17.46 12.55
C GLY A 390 1.36 -16.80 13.81
N ASP A 391 2.16 -17.53 14.59
CA ASP A 391 2.54 -17.16 15.97
C ASP A 391 3.86 -16.37 16.09
N GLY A 392 4.47 -15.99 14.96
CA GLY A 392 5.73 -15.25 14.95
C GLY A 392 5.63 -13.73 14.80
N SER A 393 6.78 -13.06 14.82
CA SER A 393 6.86 -11.64 14.49
C SER A 393 8.17 -11.30 13.77
N VAL A 394 8.10 -10.30 12.88
CA VAL A 394 9.24 -9.78 12.12
C VAL A 394 9.38 -8.29 12.44
N ARG A 395 10.54 -7.89 12.96
CA ARG A 395 10.93 -6.52 13.30
C ARG A 395 12.34 -6.26 12.80
N ARG A 396 12.73 -4.98 12.68
CA ARG A 396 14.09 -4.61 12.26
C ARG A 396 15.12 -5.28 13.19
N GLY A 397 15.98 -6.12 12.62
CA GLY A 397 17.01 -6.86 13.35
C GLY A 397 16.53 -8.06 14.17
N ASP A 398 15.28 -8.50 14.03
CA ASP A 398 14.70 -9.53 14.89
C ASP A 398 13.56 -10.31 14.20
N ILE A 399 13.71 -11.63 14.10
CA ILE A 399 12.69 -12.56 13.62
C ILE A 399 12.49 -13.63 14.69
N ARG A 400 11.26 -13.81 15.16
CA ARG A 400 10.95 -14.75 16.25
C ARG A 400 9.68 -15.56 16.01
N LEU A 401 9.67 -16.79 16.52
CA LEU A 401 8.56 -17.73 16.56
C LEU A 401 8.32 -18.14 18.02
N VAL A 402 7.07 -18.12 18.47
CA VAL A 402 6.68 -18.60 19.79
C VAL A 402 6.04 -19.97 19.67
N SER A 403 6.49 -20.91 20.51
CA SER A 403 5.91 -22.24 20.67
C SER A 403 5.42 -22.41 22.10
N GLY A 404 4.24 -23.03 22.24
CA GLY A 404 3.70 -23.47 23.54
C GLY A 404 4.07 -24.92 23.90
N ASP A 405 5.05 -25.51 23.22
CA ASP A 405 5.51 -26.89 23.40
C ASP A 405 7.04 -26.92 23.31
N GLY A 406 7.69 -27.49 24.32
CA GLY A 406 9.14 -27.45 24.48
C GLY A 406 9.86 -28.36 23.49
N GLY A 407 9.34 -29.58 23.29
CA GLY A 407 9.88 -30.52 22.29
C GLY A 407 9.82 -29.95 20.87
N ALA A 408 8.70 -29.34 20.48
CA ALA A 408 8.58 -28.69 19.17
C ALA A 408 9.50 -27.46 19.05
N ALA A 409 9.68 -26.68 20.12
CA ALA A 409 10.59 -25.54 20.14
C ALA A 409 12.06 -25.97 19.97
N LEU A 410 12.44 -27.09 20.59
CA LEU A 410 13.76 -27.67 20.46
C LEU A 410 14.04 -28.15 19.04
N LEU A 411 13.06 -28.78 18.37
CA LEU A 411 13.18 -29.15 16.96
C LEU A 411 13.33 -27.94 16.04
N TRP A 412 12.55 -26.87 16.26
CA TRP A 412 12.73 -25.62 15.49
C TRP A 412 14.11 -25.00 15.72
N LEU A 413 14.62 -25.02 16.95
CA LEU A 413 15.98 -24.56 17.25
C LEU A 413 17.02 -25.40 16.49
N ALA A 414 16.90 -26.73 16.49
CA ALA A 414 17.80 -27.64 15.79
C ALA A 414 17.78 -27.41 14.26
N ALA A 415 16.59 -27.37 13.66
CA ALA A 415 16.42 -27.11 12.23
C ALA A 415 17.01 -25.76 11.81
N LEU A 416 16.72 -24.69 12.58
CA LEU A 416 17.29 -23.36 12.30
C LEU A 416 18.79 -23.31 12.55
N GLN A 417 19.31 -24.05 13.53
CA GLN A 417 20.74 -24.10 13.81
C GLN A 417 21.48 -24.72 12.63
N LYS A 418 20.98 -25.83 12.08
CA LYS A 418 21.52 -26.48 10.88
C LYS A 418 21.40 -25.59 9.65
N ALA A 419 20.25 -24.97 9.43
CA ALA A 419 20.08 -23.99 8.37
C ALA A 419 21.02 -22.79 8.49
N GLY A 420 21.28 -22.35 9.72
CA GLY A 420 22.19 -21.27 10.05
C GLY A 420 23.65 -21.58 9.69
N GLU A 421 24.08 -22.82 9.81
CA GLU A 421 25.40 -23.27 9.31
C GLU A 421 25.49 -23.13 7.79
N LEU A 422 24.41 -23.43 7.08
CA LEU A 422 24.34 -23.37 5.61
C LEU A 422 24.07 -21.96 5.08
N ALA A 423 23.54 -21.04 5.89
CA ALA A 423 23.11 -19.72 5.44
C ALA A 423 23.79 -18.54 6.16
N GLY A 424 24.60 -18.80 7.19
CA GLY A 424 25.38 -17.80 7.90
C GLY A 424 24.59 -16.99 8.92
N PHE A 425 23.72 -17.64 9.71
CA PHE A 425 23.02 -17.00 10.84
C PHE A 425 23.02 -17.89 12.10
N GLU A 426 22.76 -17.28 13.26
CA GLU A 426 22.68 -18.00 14.54
C GLU A 426 21.31 -17.78 15.23
N PRO A 427 20.56 -18.86 15.51
CA PRO A 427 19.34 -18.77 16.31
C PRO A 427 19.62 -18.86 17.81
N ARG A 428 18.64 -18.41 18.60
CA ARG A 428 18.58 -18.56 20.06
C ARG A 428 17.19 -19.03 20.47
N LEU A 429 17.10 -19.72 21.60
CA LEU A 429 15.84 -20.13 22.21
C LEU A 429 15.72 -19.55 23.62
N TYR A 430 14.68 -18.77 23.86
CA TYR A 430 14.37 -18.21 25.17
C TYR A 430 13.25 -18.98 25.84
N VAL A 431 13.47 -19.37 27.09
CA VAL A 431 12.53 -20.15 27.89
C VAL A 431 12.00 -19.31 29.04
N GLY A 432 10.69 -19.08 29.06
CA GLY A 432 9.99 -18.33 30.10
C GLY A 432 8.70 -19.03 30.53
N GLY A 433 8.74 -19.73 31.66
CA GLY A 433 7.60 -20.55 32.11
C GLY A 433 7.24 -21.62 31.08
N ARG A 434 6.03 -21.56 30.53
CA ARG A 434 5.52 -22.46 29.47
C ARG A 434 5.65 -21.90 28.05
N LEU A 435 6.35 -20.78 27.88
CA LEU A 435 6.54 -20.12 26.59
C LEU A 435 7.98 -20.30 26.12
N TYR A 436 8.12 -20.83 24.90
CA TYR A 436 9.39 -21.07 24.22
C TYR A 436 9.48 -20.14 23.02
N ARG A 437 10.50 -19.28 22.96
CA ARG A 437 10.66 -18.28 21.90
C ARG A 437 11.95 -18.53 21.14
N VAL A 438 11.82 -19.08 19.94
CA VAL A 438 12.93 -19.22 19.00
C VAL A 438 13.11 -17.89 18.27
N GLU A 439 14.30 -17.31 18.28
CA GLU A 439 14.58 -16.04 17.62
C GLU A 439 15.93 -16.02 16.91
N VAL A 440 16.02 -15.21 15.86
CA VAL A 440 17.27 -14.80 15.22
C VAL A 440 17.34 -13.28 15.31
N SER A 441 18.31 -12.82 16.10
CA SER A 441 18.48 -11.41 16.47
C SER A 441 19.81 -10.86 15.95
N GLY A 442 19.85 -9.55 15.70
CA GLY A 442 21.00 -8.82 15.18
C GLY A 442 20.89 -8.62 13.67
N GLY A 443 21.23 -7.43 13.18
CA GLY A 443 20.99 -7.01 11.79
C GLY A 443 21.51 -8.02 10.75
N ARG A 444 22.77 -8.46 10.89
CA ARG A 444 23.38 -9.45 9.97
C ARG A 444 22.70 -10.82 10.02
N ASN A 445 22.43 -11.35 11.22
CA ASN A 445 21.79 -12.67 11.38
C ASN A 445 20.34 -12.65 10.88
N ALA A 446 19.58 -11.61 11.21
CA ALA A 446 18.21 -11.44 10.75
C ALA A 446 18.16 -11.23 9.23
N ALA A 447 19.17 -10.56 8.62
CA ALA A 447 19.30 -10.44 7.17
C ALA A 447 19.50 -11.82 6.52
N ALA A 448 20.46 -12.59 7.03
CA ALA A 448 20.75 -13.92 6.50
C ALA A 448 19.54 -14.86 6.60
N LEU A 449 18.78 -14.84 7.70
CA LEU A 449 17.52 -15.58 7.78
C LEU A 449 16.45 -15.04 6.83
N ALA A 450 16.31 -13.72 6.73
CA ALA A 450 15.35 -13.09 5.82
C ALA A 450 15.61 -13.47 4.35
N ALA A 451 16.88 -13.63 3.95
CA ALA A 451 17.26 -14.12 2.64
C ALA A 451 16.70 -15.53 2.36
N VAL A 452 16.56 -16.36 3.40
CA VAL A 452 16.04 -17.73 3.29
C VAL A 452 14.51 -17.78 3.37
N MET A 453 13.82 -16.72 3.80
CA MET A 453 12.36 -16.70 3.95
C MET A 453 11.64 -16.14 2.71
N PRO A 454 11.12 -16.99 1.80
CA PRO A 454 10.45 -16.50 0.61
C PRO A 454 9.07 -15.92 0.88
N ALA A 455 8.78 -14.80 0.21
CA ALA A 455 7.48 -14.16 0.27
C ALA A 455 6.53 -14.74 -0.79
N VAL A 456 6.14 -16.00 -0.59
CA VAL A 456 5.22 -16.77 -1.42
C VAL A 456 3.86 -16.92 -0.72
N GLY A 457 2.77 -16.87 -1.48
CA GLY A 457 1.42 -17.20 -0.99
C GLY A 457 0.79 -16.17 -0.05
N LEU A 458 0.97 -14.87 -0.33
CA LEU A 458 0.39 -13.74 0.43
C LEU A 458 0.82 -13.72 1.91
N ASN A 459 2.14 -13.75 2.17
CA ASN A 459 2.68 -13.66 3.54
C ASN A 459 3.31 -12.27 3.80
N PRO A 460 2.60 -11.34 4.46
CA PRO A 460 3.11 -9.99 4.70
C PRO A 460 4.32 -9.96 5.66
N LYS A 461 4.47 -10.95 6.54
CA LYS A 461 5.64 -11.04 7.42
C LYS A 461 6.89 -11.44 6.64
N ALA A 462 6.77 -12.37 5.68
CA ALA A 462 7.86 -12.71 4.78
C ALA A 462 8.21 -11.56 3.82
N GLU A 463 7.21 -10.83 3.30
CA GLU A 463 7.45 -9.61 2.50
C GLU A 463 8.23 -8.56 3.30
N LYS A 464 7.85 -8.35 4.56
CA LYS A 464 8.58 -7.46 5.46
C LYS A 464 10.03 -7.93 5.67
N ALA A 465 10.26 -9.23 5.84
CA ALA A 465 11.60 -9.79 5.97
C ALA A 465 12.46 -9.51 4.73
N ILE A 466 11.93 -9.75 3.52
CA ILE A 466 12.64 -9.46 2.26
C ILE A 466 12.92 -7.97 2.10
N ASN A 467 11.98 -7.10 2.47
CA ASN A 467 12.20 -5.65 2.42
C ASN A 467 13.37 -5.24 3.31
N MET A 468 13.47 -5.82 4.50
CA MET A 468 14.59 -5.58 5.40
C MET A 468 15.91 -6.16 4.89
N PHE A 469 15.90 -7.32 4.23
CA PHE A 469 17.10 -7.86 3.58
C PHE A 469 17.70 -6.85 2.60
N ARG A 470 16.86 -6.16 1.83
CA ARG A 470 17.30 -5.15 0.85
C ARG A 470 18.00 -3.96 1.49
N GLU A 471 17.48 -3.47 2.61
CA GLU A 471 18.12 -2.39 3.38
C GLU A 471 19.53 -2.79 3.84
N TRP A 472 19.74 -4.05 4.22
CA TRP A 472 21.02 -4.54 4.73
C TRP A 472 21.98 -5.05 3.65
N ALA A 473 21.48 -5.47 2.50
CA ALA A 473 22.27 -6.03 1.41
C ALA A 473 23.39 -5.08 0.96
N GLU A 474 23.10 -3.78 0.92
CA GLU A 474 24.07 -2.72 0.60
C GLU A 474 25.05 -2.49 1.77
N GLU A 475 24.55 -2.39 3.00
CA GLU A 475 25.36 -2.13 4.20
C GLU A 475 26.39 -3.25 4.47
N THR A 476 26.01 -4.51 4.24
CA THR A 476 26.84 -5.67 4.57
C THR A 476 27.48 -6.36 3.37
N LYS A 477 27.32 -5.80 2.15
CA LYS A 477 27.74 -6.43 0.88
C LYS A 477 27.27 -7.89 0.77
N ALA A 478 26.02 -8.16 1.17
CA ALA A 478 25.46 -9.52 1.17
C ALA A 478 25.03 -10.00 -0.24
N VAL A 479 25.23 -9.16 -1.25
CA VAL A 479 24.92 -9.43 -2.65
C VAL A 479 26.18 -9.15 -3.47
N ASP A 480 26.60 -10.16 -4.24
CA ASP A 480 27.65 -10.07 -5.26
C ASP A 480 27.02 -10.33 -6.63
N VAL A 481 27.30 -9.44 -7.58
CA VAL A 481 26.78 -9.52 -8.95
C VAL A 481 27.96 -9.48 -9.91
N LYS A 482 28.06 -10.49 -10.78
CA LYS A 482 29.15 -10.64 -11.75
C LYS A 482 28.59 -10.79 -13.16
N LEU A 483 29.16 -10.04 -14.08
CA LEU A 483 28.97 -10.26 -15.51
C LEU A 483 29.91 -11.39 -15.94
N GLU A 484 29.37 -12.56 -16.30
CA GLU A 484 30.18 -13.70 -16.74
C GLU A 484 30.51 -13.63 -18.23
N ALA A 485 29.54 -13.25 -19.04
CA ALA A 485 29.70 -13.19 -20.49
C ALA A 485 28.74 -12.18 -21.13
N VAL A 486 29.15 -11.66 -22.29
CA VAL A 486 28.27 -10.98 -23.24
C VAL A 486 28.47 -11.66 -24.60
N GLU A 487 27.40 -12.24 -25.11
CA GLU A 487 27.36 -13.11 -26.29
C GLU A 487 26.52 -12.47 -27.40
N LYS A 488 26.92 -12.67 -28.66
CA LYS A 488 26.13 -12.25 -29.83
C LYS A 488 24.96 -13.21 -30.03
N THR A 489 23.78 -12.68 -30.32
CA THR A 489 22.60 -13.47 -30.70
C THR A 489 22.13 -13.09 -32.10
N SER A 490 21.20 -13.86 -32.66
CA SER A 490 20.60 -13.56 -33.97
C SER A 490 19.80 -12.25 -34.00
N ARG A 491 19.41 -11.71 -32.83
CA ARG A 491 18.56 -10.51 -32.71
C ARG A 491 19.16 -9.43 -31.80
N GLY A 492 20.48 -9.44 -31.60
CA GLY A 492 21.20 -8.49 -30.74
C GLY A 492 22.26 -9.19 -29.91
N ALA A 493 22.20 -9.05 -28.58
CA ALA A 493 23.15 -9.67 -27.65
C ALA A 493 22.46 -10.31 -26.44
N LYS A 494 23.20 -11.12 -25.68
CA LYS A 494 22.78 -11.74 -24.43
C LYS A 494 23.87 -11.57 -23.39
N ALA A 495 23.53 -11.08 -22.21
CA ALA A 495 24.40 -10.99 -21.06
C ALA A 495 24.09 -12.14 -20.09
N VAL A 496 25.13 -12.84 -19.64
CA VAL A 496 25.02 -13.87 -18.61
C VAL A 496 25.45 -13.24 -17.29
N VAL A 497 24.50 -13.08 -16.37
CA VAL A 497 24.72 -12.41 -15.09
C VAL A 497 24.61 -13.42 -13.95
N ALA A 498 25.71 -13.62 -13.23
CA ALA A 498 25.75 -14.42 -12.02
C ALA A 498 25.46 -13.55 -10.80
N VAL A 499 24.59 -14.03 -9.93
CA VAL A 499 24.17 -13.35 -8.70
C VAL A 499 24.38 -14.31 -7.54
N LYS A 500 25.04 -13.80 -6.50
CA LYS A 500 25.10 -14.43 -5.19
C LYS A 500 24.41 -13.51 -4.17
N ALA A 501 23.34 -13.97 -3.55
CA ALA A 501 22.60 -13.20 -2.56
C ALA A 501 22.39 -14.07 -1.30
N GLY A 502 23.17 -13.82 -0.25
CA GLY A 502 23.21 -14.73 0.91
C GLY A 502 23.60 -16.17 0.49
N PRO A 503 22.81 -17.21 0.81
CA PRO A 503 23.09 -18.60 0.41
C PRO A 503 22.68 -18.92 -1.03
N TRP A 504 22.09 -17.98 -1.76
CA TRP A 504 21.56 -18.22 -3.10
C TRP A 504 22.58 -17.91 -4.18
N GLU A 505 22.68 -18.82 -5.15
CA GLU A 505 23.49 -18.63 -6.37
C GLU A 505 22.59 -18.85 -7.59
N ALA A 506 22.46 -17.81 -8.41
CA ALA A 506 21.60 -17.81 -9.59
C ALA A 506 22.34 -17.21 -10.80
N LYS A 507 22.04 -17.73 -11.98
CA LYS A 507 22.52 -17.19 -13.25
C LYS A 507 21.31 -16.79 -14.09
N TYR A 508 21.36 -15.59 -14.67
CA TYR A 508 20.29 -15.04 -15.49
C TYR A 508 20.80 -14.70 -16.87
N ASP A 509 19.99 -15.06 -17.87
CA ASP A 509 20.15 -14.60 -19.23
C ASP A 509 19.37 -13.29 -19.41
N VAL A 510 20.08 -12.23 -19.75
CA VAL A 510 19.52 -10.90 -20.03
C VAL A 510 19.71 -10.59 -21.51
N TYR A 511 18.61 -10.56 -22.25
CA TYR A 511 18.60 -10.32 -23.68
C TYR A 511 18.58 -8.83 -23.97
N LEU A 512 19.48 -8.40 -24.84
CA LEU A 512 19.60 -7.06 -25.39
C LEU A 512 19.12 -7.11 -26.84
N ARG A 513 17.81 -6.96 -27.05
CA ARG A 513 17.17 -7.19 -28.35
C ARG A 513 15.98 -6.28 -28.58
N GLY A 514 15.65 -6.02 -29.84
CA GLY A 514 14.54 -5.11 -30.16
C GLY A 514 14.73 -3.78 -29.43
N ASP A 515 13.68 -3.26 -28.78
CA ASP A 515 13.71 -2.01 -28.00
C ASP A 515 13.82 -2.22 -26.48
N ALA A 516 14.33 -3.36 -26.01
CA ALA A 516 14.37 -3.66 -24.58
C ALA A 516 15.61 -4.45 -24.09
N VAL A 517 15.84 -4.31 -22.79
CA VAL A 517 16.69 -5.16 -21.95
C VAL A 517 15.74 -6.07 -21.17
N GLU A 518 15.72 -7.35 -21.51
CA GLU A 518 14.76 -8.31 -20.95
C GLU A 518 15.48 -9.44 -20.24
N LEU A 519 15.22 -9.60 -18.94
CA LEU A 519 15.64 -10.79 -18.22
C LEU A 519 14.62 -11.90 -18.47
N HIS A 520 15.10 -13.09 -18.82
CA HIS A 520 14.26 -14.26 -19.01
C HIS A 520 14.88 -15.51 -18.39
N PHE A 521 14.04 -16.31 -17.74
CA PHE A 521 14.40 -17.66 -17.30
C PHE A 521 13.16 -18.55 -17.39
N ASP A 522 13.31 -19.74 -17.96
CA ASP A 522 12.27 -20.75 -18.04
C ASP A 522 12.78 -22.13 -17.62
N SER A 523 11.89 -22.95 -17.07
CA SER A 523 12.16 -24.33 -16.68
C SER A 523 10.88 -25.13 -16.59
N THR A 524 10.98 -26.45 -16.72
CA THR A 524 9.90 -27.39 -16.39
C THR A 524 9.77 -27.61 -14.88
N ASP A 525 10.80 -27.26 -14.11
CA ASP A 525 10.77 -27.30 -12.65
C ASP A 525 10.22 -25.98 -12.09
N ALA A 526 8.97 -26.04 -11.62
CA ALA A 526 8.31 -24.91 -11.00
C ALA A 526 9.05 -24.41 -9.74
N GLU A 527 9.60 -25.31 -8.93
CA GLU A 527 10.31 -24.95 -7.69
C GLU A 527 11.56 -24.13 -8.03
N ARG A 528 12.30 -24.55 -9.06
CA ARG A 528 13.47 -23.79 -9.54
C ARG A 528 13.12 -22.39 -10.03
N VAL A 529 12.02 -22.22 -10.76
CA VAL A 529 11.58 -20.89 -11.24
C VAL A 529 11.20 -19.98 -10.07
N TYR A 530 10.54 -20.51 -9.03
CA TYR A 530 10.20 -19.75 -7.83
C TYR A 530 11.45 -19.37 -7.01
N GLN A 531 12.42 -20.26 -6.88
CA GLN A 531 13.72 -19.95 -6.26
C GLN A 531 14.42 -18.81 -7.02
N MET A 532 14.44 -18.85 -8.34
CA MET A 532 15.04 -17.78 -9.16
C MET A 532 14.26 -16.47 -9.10
N ALA A 533 12.94 -16.51 -9.00
CA ALA A 533 12.14 -15.31 -8.73
C ALA A 533 12.44 -14.71 -7.35
N HIS A 534 12.65 -15.56 -6.34
CA HIS A 534 12.99 -15.11 -4.99
C HIS A 534 14.33 -14.37 -4.95
N VAL A 535 15.36 -14.88 -5.63
CA VAL A 535 16.64 -14.17 -5.75
C VAL A 535 16.47 -12.81 -6.43
N LEU A 536 15.66 -12.71 -7.49
CA LEU A 536 15.31 -11.42 -8.10
C LEU A 536 14.59 -10.48 -7.11
N LYS A 537 13.69 -11.02 -6.28
CA LYS A 537 12.99 -10.26 -5.24
C LYS A 537 13.95 -9.74 -4.17
N LEU A 538 14.99 -10.51 -3.80
CA LEU A 538 16.08 -10.08 -2.92
C LEU A 538 16.90 -8.94 -3.54
N LEU A 539 17.06 -8.92 -4.86
CA LEU A 539 17.67 -7.80 -5.59
C LEU A 539 16.75 -6.58 -5.74
N GLY A 540 15.46 -6.72 -5.39
CA GLY A 540 14.44 -5.68 -5.55
C GLY A 540 13.80 -5.62 -6.94
N VAL A 541 14.05 -6.62 -7.78
CA VAL A 541 13.40 -6.80 -9.09
C VAL A 541 12.02 -7.44 -8.86
N LYS A 542 10.97 -6.76 -9.29
CA LYS A 542 9.60 -7.31 -9.26
C LYS A 542 9.39 -8.25 -10.45
N ALA A 543 9.59 -9.55 -10.24
CA ALA A 543 9.32 -10.59 -11.23
C ALA A 543 8.51 -11.72 -10.59
N GLU A 544 7.35 -12.04 -11.16
CA GLU A 544 6.49 -13.13 -10.70
C GLU A 544 6.55 -14.32 -11.66
N PRO A 545 6.65 -15.56 -11.16
CA PRO A 545 6.54 -16.78 -11.96
C PRO A 545 5.20 -16.88 -12.68
N LYS A 546 5.23 -17.35 -13.93
CA LYS A 546 4.04 -17.61 -14.74
C LYS A 546 4.16 -18.96 -15.43
N ALA A 547 3.07 -19.72 -15.47
CA ALA A 547 2.96 -20.88 -16.33
C ALA A 547 2.79 -20.44 -17.79
N ALA A 548 3.60 -20.98 -18.69
CA ALA A 548 3.60 -20.76 -20.13
C ALA A 548 3.20 -22.05 -20.87
N GLY A 549 2.36 -21.92 -21.91
CA GLY A 549 1.94 -23.02 -22.78
C GLY A 549 0.44 -23.34 -22.73
N GLY A 550 -0.14 -23.68 -23.89
CA GLY A 550 -1.51 -24.19 -24.01
C GLY A 550 -1.63 -25.62 -23.49
N ARG A 551 -2.80 -25.97 -22.94
CA ARG A 551 -3.14 -27.28 -22.32
C ARG A 551 -2.89 -28.53 -23.19
N SER A 552 -2.53 -28.36 -24.46
CA SER A 552 -2.56 -29.42 -25.47
C SER A 552 -1.34 -30.37 -25.47
N ARG A 553 -0.31 -30.16 -24.64
CA ARG A 553 0.85 -31.05 -24.55
C ARG A 553 1.43 -31.14 -23.13
N GLY A 554 0.68 -31.70 -22.19
CA GLY A 554 1.20 -32.49 -21.04
C GLY A 554 2.29 -31.92 -20.11
N GLY A 555 2.73 -30.68 -20.25
CA GLY A 555 3.77 -30.07 -19.42
C GLY A 555 3.66 -28.56 -19.40
N HIS A 556 3.49 -27.98 -18.22
CA HIS A 556 3.55 -26.55 -18.02
C HIS A 556 5.02 -26.13 -17.95
N VAL A 557 5.51 -25.36 -18.93
CA VAL A 557 6.80 -24.67 -18.80
C VAL A 557 6.56 -23.47 -17.90
N TRP A 558 7.38 -23.28 -16.88
CA TRP A 558 7.31 -22.12 -15.99
C TRP A 558 8.34 -21.09 -16.42
N GLN A 559 7.97 -19.81 -16.41
CA GLN A 559 8.86 -18.73 -16.81
C GLN A 559 8.78 -17.54 -15.85
N ILE A 560 9.90 -16.83 -15.73
CA ILE A 560 9.99 -15.49 -15.14
C ILE A 560 10.55 -14.53 -16.19
N SER A 561 10.01 -13.32 -16.21
CA SER A 561 10.45 -12.27 -17.11
C SER A 561 10.46 -10.92 -16.40
N ALA A 562 11.51 -10.13 -16.59
CA ALA A 562 11.56 -8.75 -16.14
C ALA A 562 11.90 -7.82 -17.32
N SER A 563 11.14 -6.73 -17.45
CA SER A 563 11.35 -5.71 -18.49
C SER A 563 12.46 -4.74 -18.12
N THR A 564 12.92 -3.92 -19.08
CA THR A 564 13.91 -2.85 -18.83
C THR A 564 13.51 -1.98 -17.65
N ASP A 565 12.24 -1.60 -17.57
CA ASP A 565 11.72 -0.77 -16.47
C ASP A 565 11.87 -1.51 -15.14
N ALA A 566 11.40 -2.76 -15.05
CA ALA A 566 11.50 -3.62 -13.86
C ALA A 566 12.94 -3.77 -13.37
N LEU A 567 13.89 -3.92 -14.29
CA LEU A 567 15.32 -4.02 -14.01
C LEU A 567 15.93 -2.68 -13.60
N ALA A 568 15.47 -1.58 -14.19
CA ALA A 568 15.93 -0.24 -13.88
C ALA A 568 15.28 0.36 -12.62
N SER A 569 14.38 -0.34 -11.91
CA SER A 569 13.71 0.23 -10.74
C SER A 569 14.68 0.83 -9.71
N LYS A 570 14.33 1.95 -9.09
CA LYS A 570 15.03 2.44 -7.89
C LYS A 570 14.90 1.49 -6.70
N THR A 571 13.96 0.55 -6.74
CA THR A 571 13.88 -0.54 -5.76
C THR A 571 14.94 -1.62 -5.97
N VAL A 572 15.57 -1.66 -7.14
CA VAL A 572 16.60 -2.65 -7.52
C VAL A 572 17.97 -2.15 -7.08
N LEU A 573 18.75 -3.05 -6.49
CA LEU A 573 20.10 -2.76 -5.99
C LEU A 573 20.96 -2.10 -7.08
N PRO A 574 21.64 -0.96 -6.78
CA PRO A 574 22.49 -0.25 -7.74
C PRO A 574 23.58 -1.15 -8.34
N ALA A 575 24.15 -2.07 -7.56
CA ALA A 575 25.17 -3.01 -8.04
C ALA A 575 24.66 -3.91 -9.18
N PHE A 576 23.39 -4.36 -9.09
CA PHE A 576 22.80 -5.17 -10.15
C PHE A 576 22.55 -4.33 -11.41
N ARG A 577 21.99 -3.12 -11.24
CA ARG A 577 21.73 -2.20 -12.36
C ARG A 577 23.01 -1.78 -13.10
N GLU A 578 24.08 -1.54 -12.36
CA GLU A 578 25.39 -1.19 -12.93
C GLU A 578 25.98 -2.34 -13.76
N VAL A 579 25.86 -3.59 -13.31
CA VAL A 579 26.30 -4.76 -14.09
C VAL A 579 25.53 -4.88 -15.41
N LEU A 580 24.21 -4.64 -15.39
CA LEU A 580 23.39 -4.62 -16.60
C LEU A 580 23.79 -3.48 -17.54
N ALA A 581 24.04 -2.28 -17.01
CA ALA A 581 24.48 -1.14 -17.80
C ALA A 581 25.83 -1.39 -18.49
N ARG A 582 26.81 -1.98 -17.78
CA ARG A 582 28.09 -2.39 -18.36
C ARG A 582 27.92 -3.44 -19.47
N ALA A 583 27.03 -4.41 -19.27
CA ALA A 583 26.77 -5.41 -20.29
C ALA A 583 26.19 -4.79 -21.59
N VAL A 584 25.35 -3.76 -21.45
CA VAL A 584 24.81 -2.99 -22.57
C VAL A 584 25.92 -2.22 -23.31
N GLU A 585 26.82 -1.56 -22.59
CA GLU A 585 27.95 -0.82 -23.18
C GLU A 585 28.91 -1.76 -23.92
N MET A 586 29.27 -2.90 -23.31
CA MET A 586 30.11 -3.92 -23.95
C MET A 586 29.46 -4.48 -25.23
N ALA A 587 28.13 -4.62 -25.27
CA ALA A 587 27.43 -5.05 -26.47
C ALA A 587 27.46 -3.97 -27.57
N ALA A 588 27.45 -2.69 -27.20
CA ALA A 588 27.56 -1.57 -28.12
C ALA A 588 28.98 -1.41 -28.69
N GLU A 589 30.00 -1.53 -27.84
CA GLU A 589 31.42 -1.51 -28.25
C GLU A 589 31.73 -2.59 -29.31
N LYS A 590 31.09 -3.76 -29.19
CA LYS A 590 31.22 -4.86 -30.15
C LYS A 590 30.32 -4.72 -31.39
N GLY A 591 29.53 -3.64 -31.47
CA GLY A 591 28.62 -3.37 -32.59
C GLY A 591 27.40 -4.30 -32.66
N TRP A 592 27.01 -4.91 -31.54
CA TRP A 592 25.85 -5.83 -31.47
C TRP A 592 24.55 -5.11 -31.14
N VAL A 593 24.65 -3.90 -30.56
CA VAL A 593 23.55 -2.99 -30.24
C VAL A 593 23.93 -1.60 -30.74
N GLU A 594 22.96 -0.84 -31.24
CA GLU A 594 23.16 0.55 -31.70
C GLU A 594 23.61 1.46 -30.54
N ALA A 595 24.66 2.26 -30.76
CA ALA A 595 25.33 3.04 -29.72
C ALA A 595 24.39 4.02 -28.97
N GLU A 596 23.60 4.82 -29.70
CA GLU A 596 22.66 5.79 -29.10
C GLU A 596 21.56 5.12 -28.27
N LYS A 597 21.20 3.90 -28.64
CA LYS A 597 20.21 3.10 -27.93
C LYS A 597 20.80 2.47 -26.67
N ALA A 598 22.00 1.91 -26.80
CA ALA A 598 22.74 1.35 -25.67
C ALA A 598 23.03 2.43 -24.62
N LYS A 599 23.44 3.63 -25.04
CA LYS A 599 23.67 4.77 -24.15
C LYS A 599 22.42 5.09 -23.32
N ARG A 600 21.26 5.25 -23.98
CA ARG A 600 19.98 5.49 -23.30
C ARG A 600 19.59 4.38 -22.32
N TRP A 601 19.81 3.11 -22.67
CA TRP A 601 19.55 2.00 -21.75
C TRP A 601 20.49 1.98 -20.56
N ALA A 602 21.79 2.21 -20.78
CA ALA A 602 22.80 2.24 -19.74
C ALA A 602 22.54 3.39 -18.75
N GLU A 603 22.25 4.59 -19.24
CA GLU A 603 21.86 5.76 -18.43
C GLU A 603 20.61 5.43 -17.59
N LYS A 604 19.55 4.91 -18.23
CA LYS A 604 18.31 4.51 -17.55
C LYS A 604 18.54 3.48 -16.44
N LEU A 605 19.38 2.48 -16.70
CA LEU A 605 19.73 1.46 -15.69
C LEU A 605 20.50 2.10 -14.53
N ARG A 606 21.49 2.97 -14.78
CA ARG A 606 22.30 3.61 -13.73
C ARG A 606 21.53 4.61 -12.88
N GLU A 607 20.80 5.53 -13.50
CA GLU A 607 20.02 6.55 -12.78
C GLU A 607 18.91 5.92 -11.96
N GLY A 608 18.32 4.85 -12.51
CA GLY A 608 17.23 4.14 -11.90
C GLY A 608 15.91 4.87 -12.11
N VAL A 609 14.91 4.12 -12.55
CA VAL A 609 13.56 4.60 -12.78
C VAL A 609 12.78 4.41 -11.50
N THR A 610 12.10 5.45 -11.02
CA THR A 610 11.04 5.22 -10.06
C THR A 610 9.93 4.46 -10.81
N ILE A 611 9.89 3.13 -10.72
CA ILE A 611 8.70 2.38 -11.10
C ILE A 611 7.68 2.65 -10.01
N ALA A 612 7.14 3.87 -10.03
CA ALA A 612 5.93 4.18 -9.34
C ALA A 612 4.84 3.38 -10.07
N GLU A 613 4.62 2.14 -9.66
CA GLU A 613 3.29 1.53 -9.81
C GLU A 613 2.23 2.37 -9.06
N ASP A 614 2.67 3.33 -8.25
CA ASP A 614 1.86 4.35 -7.60
C ASP A 614 1.40 5.46 -8.56
N LYS A 615 1.96 5.60 -9.77
CA LYS A 615 1.52 6.63 -10.75
C LYS A 615 1.37 6.09 -12.19
N PRO A 616 0.48 6.68 -13.02
CA PRO A 616 0.15 6.15 -14.34
C PRO A 616 1.28 6.32 -15.36
N LYS A 617 1.59 5.29 -16.17
CA LYS A 617 2.58 5.39 -17.26
C LYS A 617 2.04 6.22 -18.43
N PHE A 618 2.11 7.55 -18.34
CA PHE A 618 1.66 8.45 -19.41
C PHE A 618 2.53 8.31 -20.65
N ARG A 619 1.87 8.29 -21.80
CA ARG A 619 2.44 8.60 -23.10
C ARG A 619 2.34 10.11 -23.29
N ILE A 620 3.47 10.75 -23.52
CA ILE A 620 3.57 12.19 -23.74
C ILE A 620 4.09 12.40 -25.16
N GLN A 621 3.42 13.23 -25.95
CA GLN A 621 3.83 13.49 -27.34
C GLN A 621 3.29 14.84 -27.84
N ILE A 622 3.93 15.42 -28.85
CA ILE A 622 3.40 16.58 -29.56
C ILE A 622 2.38 16.11 -30.60
N THR A 623 1.19 16.71 -30.58
CA THR A 623 0.16 16.47 -31.60
C THR A 623 0.52 17.15 -32.91
N ASN A 624 -0.08 16.70 -34.02
CA ASN A 624 0.09 17.32 -35.35
C ASN A 624 -0.32 18.80 -35.40
N LYS A 625 -1.00 19.32 -34.36
CA LYS A 625 -1.40 20.72 -34.21
C LYS A 625 -0.49 21.50 -33.24
N GLY A 626 0.63 20.94 -32.82
CA GLY A 626 1.61 21.56 -31.92
C GLY A 626 1.26 21.54 -30.44
N GLY A 627 0.12 20.95 -30.04
CA GLY A 627 -0.29 20.83 -28.63
C GLY A 627 0.33 19.61 -27.93
N LEU A 628 0.53 19.69 -26.62
CA LEU A 628 1.04 18.59 -25.80
C LEU A 628 -0.07 17.59 -25.45
N ASP A 629 0.15 16.31 -25.74
CA ASP A 629 -0.77 15.22 -25.45
C ASP A 629 -0.23 14.32 -24.34
N ILE A 630 -0.91 14.25 -23.18
CA ILE A 630 -0.52 13.47 -22.00
C ILE A 630 -1.61 12.44 -21.71
N VAL A 631 -1.42 11.18 -22.13
CA VAL A 631 -2.45 10.14 -22.07
C VAL A 631 -1.95 8.85 -21.41
N TYR A 632 -2.69 8.36 -20.43
CA TYR A 632 -2.57 7.03 -19.87
C TYR A 632 -3.70 6.12 -20.38
N LYS A 633 -3.37 4.89 -20.80
CA LYS A 633 -4.33 3.88 -21.27
C LYS A 633 -4.28 2.65 -20.37
N THR A 634 -5.44 2.14 -19.94
CA THR A 634 -5.51 0.94 -19.10
C THR A 634 -6.80 0.16 -19.32
N THR A 635 -6.73 -1.17 -19.20
CA THR A 635 -7.91 -2.04 -19.16
C THR A 635 -8.50 -2.16 -17.75
N SER A 636 -7.81 -1.63 -16.73
CA SER A 636 -8.26 -1.65 -15.34
C SER A 636 -9.07 -0.40 -14.99
N ALA A 637 -10.39 -0.55 -14.90
CA ALA A 637 -11.28 0.50 -14.39
C ALA A 637 -10.90 0.92 -12.95
N LYS A 638 -10.45 -0.03 -12.12
CA LYS A 638 -10.01 0.24 -10.74
C LYS A 638 -8.83 1.21 -10.68
N LYS A 639 -7.77 0.96 -11.47
CA LYS A 639 -6.60 1.86 -11.52
C LYS A 639 -6.96 3.22 -12.09
N LEU A 640 -7.79 3.26 -13.13
CA LEU A 640 -8.26 4.51 -13.72
C LEU A 640 -9.01 5.37 -12.70
N GLY A 641 -9.93 4.77 -11.93
CA GLY A 641 -10.69 5.47 -10.88
C GLY A 641 -9.82 5.94 -9.72
N GLN A 642 -8.84 5.13 -9.30
CA GLN A 642 -7.88 5.52 -8.26
C GLN A 642 -7.12 6.81 -8.64
N TYR A 643 -6.53 6.84 -9.84
CA TYR A 643 -5.75 8.00 -10.26
C TYR A 643 -6.61 9.25 -10.48
N ALA A 644 -7.85 9.09 -10.95
CA ALA A 644 -8.80 10.19 -11.06
C ALA A 644 -9.12 10.78 -9.69
N GLU A 645 -9.31 9.93 -8.68
CA GLU A 645 -9.58 10.35 -7.31
C GLU A 645 -8.38 11.06 -6.67
N GLU A 646 -7.16 10.56 -6.91
CA GLU A 646 -5.94 11.22 -6.46
C GLU A 646 -5.82 12.64 -7.04
N LEU A 647 -6.11 12.84 -8.33
CA LEU A 647 -6.11 14.17 -8.94
C LEU A 647 -7.22 15.07 -8.34
N ARG A 648 -8.44 14.53 -8.12
CA ARG A 648 -9.52 15.27 -7.45
C ARG A 648 -9.13 15.72 -6.04
N SER A 649 -8.48 14.85 -5.27
CA SER A 649 -8.06 15.16 -3.90
C SER A 649 -7.07 16.33 -3.80
N LEU A 650 -6.32 16.60 -4.88
CA LEU A 650 -5.40 17.74 -4.97
C LEU A 650 -6.11 19.04 -5.38
N GLY A 651 -7.39 18.99 -5.74
CA GLY A 651 -8.15 20.13 -6.24
C GLY A 651 -8.13 20.25 -7.77
N LEU A 652 -7.81 19.17 -8.50
CA LEU A 652 -7.99 19.15 -9.94
C LEU A 652 -9.43 18.75 -10.29
N GLU A 653 -10.05 19.47 -11.24
CA GLU A 653 -11.42 19.22 -11.68
C GLU A 653 -11.42 18.37 -12.96
N GLU A 654 -12.26 17.34 -12.97
CA GLU A 654 -12.49 16.51 -14.15
C GLU A 654 -13.29 17.30 -15.20
N GLY A 655 -12.88 17.25 -16.47
CA GLY A 655 -13.38 18.08 -17.57
C GLY A 655 -12.44 19.24 -17.92
N ALA A 656 -11.89 19.93 -16.92
CA ALA A 656 -10.99 21.08 -17.10
C ALA A 656 -9.51 20.70 -17.01
N HIS A 657 -9.10 20.04 -15.93
CA HIS A 657 -7.69 19.70 -15.65
C HIS A 657 -7.31 18.30 -16.13
N PHE A 658 -8.26 17.37 -16.11
CA PHE A 658 -8.07 16.03 -16.66
C PHE A 658 -9.40 15.45 -17.14
N THR A 659 -9.37 14.39 -17.95
CA THR A 659 -10.58 13.69 -18.41
C THR A 659 -10.38 12.18 -18.29
N THR A 660 -11.44 11.46 -17.93
CA THR A 660 -11.44 9.99 -17.90
C THR A 660 -12.45 9.41 -18.90
N LYS A 661 -12.12 8.24 -19.45
CA LYS A 661 -13.05 7.38 -20.18
C LYS A 661 -12.89 5.95 -19.69
N PRO A 662 -13.96 5.28 -19.24
CA PRO A 662 -13.87 3.89 -18.78
C PRO A 662 -13.54 2.93 -19.93
N PRO A 663 -12.95 1.75 -19.63
CA PRO A 663 -12.76 0.71 -20.62
C PRO A 663 -14.11 0.09 -21.03
N GLU A 664 -14.41 0.06 -22.33
CA GLU A 664 -15.65 -0.50 -22.89
C GLU A 664 -15.35 -1.41 -24.10
N GLY A 665 -16.06 -2.53 -24.22
CA GLY A 665 -16.00 -3.40 -25.41
C GLY A 665 -14.61 -3.93 -25.75
N GLY A 666 -13.77 -4.19 -24.75
CA GLY A 666 -12.38 -4.64 -24.95
C GLY A 666 -11.40 -3.52 -25.33
N LYS A 667 -11.85 -2.27 -25.44
CA LYS A 667 -10.97 -1.10 -25.64
C LYS A 667 -10.44 -0.59 -24.30
N PRO A 668 -9.16 -0.21 -24.20
CA PRO A 668 -8.61 0.40 -22.98
C PRO A 668 -9.32 1.72 -22.66
N GLY A 669 -9.61 1.94 -21.38
CA GLY A 669 -9.99 3.24 -20.85
C GLY A 669 -8.82 4.22 -20.90
N THR A 670 -9.12 5.52 -20.81
CA THR A 670 -8.13 6.59 -20.97
C THR A 670 -8.24 7.62 -19.85
N LEU A 671 -7.10 7.99 -19.26
CA LEU A 671 -6.95 9.18 -18.40
C LEU A 671 -6.05 10.17 -19.15
N ARG A 672 -6.52 11.40 -19.34
CA ARG A 672 -5.77 12.45 -20.05
C ARG A 672 -5.61 13.67 -19.16
N ILE A 673 -4.39 14.17 -19.01
CA ILE A 673 -4.12 15.43 -18.29
C ILE A 673 -4.05 16.55 -19.33
N THR A 674 -4.79 17.64 -19.11
CA THR A 674 -4.80 18.79 -20.02
C THR A 674 -3.59 19.70 -19.73
N ALA A 675 -3.28 20.60 -20.67
CA ALA A 675 -2.26 21.62 -20.44
C ALA A 675 -2.57 22.48 -19.21
N GLU A 676 -3.86 22.78 -18.99
CA GLU A 676 -4.33 23.50 -17.81
C GLU A 676 -4.14 22.69 -16.52
N GLY A 677 -4.35 21.36 -16.57
CA GLY A 677 -4.05 20.48 -15.45
C GLY A 677 -2.58 20.47 -15.06
N VAL A 678 -1.66 20.54 -16.04
CA VAL A 678 -0.21 20.69 -15.76
C VAL A 678 0.08 22.02 -15.07
N LYS A 679 -0.47 23.14 -15.60
CA LYS A 679 -0.30 24.46 -14.99
C LYS A 679 -0.83 24.48 -13.55
N LYS A 680 -1.99 23.84 -13.30
CA LYS A 680 -2.57 23.75 -11.96
C LYS A 680 -1.74 22.90 -11.01
N LEU A 681 -1.18 21.77 -11.48
CA LEU A 681 -0.25 20.96 -10.68
C LEU A 681 1.02 21.75 -10.32
N ALA A 682 1.57 22.53 -11.25
CA ALA A 682 2.75 23.36 -11.01
C ALA A 682 2.48 24.54 -10.06
N GLU A 683 1.29 25.15 -10.15
CA GLU A 683 0.83 26.15 -9.19
C GLU A 683 0.73 25.54 -7.78
N LEU A 684 0.05 24.40 -7.65
CA LEU A 684 -0.14 23.72 -6.37
C LEU A 684 1.19 23.25 -5.78
N SER A 685 2.15 22.80 -6.60
CA SER A 685 3.44 22.35 -6.12
C SER A 685 4.31 23.46 -5.53
N HIS A 686 4.06 24.73 -5.88
CA HIS A 686 4.80 25.87 -5.35
C HIS A 686 4.03 26.61 -4.25
N HIS A 687 2.72 26.78 -4.43
CA HIS A 687 1.94 27.77 -3.69
C HIS A 687 0.76 27.21 -2.90
N ALA A 688 0.48 25.89 -2.95
CA ALA A 688 -0.58 25.32 -2.12
C ALA A 688 -0.28 25.53 -0.63
N GLU A 689 -1.22 26.07 0.14
CA GLU A 689 -1.04 26.31 1.58
C GLU A 689 -0.81 25.00 2.37
N ASP A 690 -1.49 23.93 1.95
CA ASP A 690 -1.35 22.58 2.48
C ASP A 690 -0.05 21.92 1.99
N ALA A 691 0.83 21.57 2.93
CA ALA A 691 2.14 20.96 2.65
C ALA A 691 2.02 19.56 2.00
N GLU A 692 1.01 18.78 2.36
CA GLU A 692 0.78 17.44 1.80
C GLU A 692 0.28 17.55 0.34
N LYS A 693 -0.64 18.49 0.06
CA LYS A 693 -1.08 18.79 -1.31
C LYS A 693 0.08 19.30 -2.17
N ARG A 694 0.91 20.19 -1.62
CA ARG A 694 2.09 20.74 -2.30
C ARG A 694 3.07 19.62 -2.69
N GLN A 695 3.37 18.72 -1.76
CA GLN A 695 4.25 17.58 -2.01
C GLN A 695 3.67 16.63 -3.06
N LYS A 696 2.41 16.21 -2.92
CA LYS A 696 1.76 15.29 -3.88
C LYS A 696 1.66 15.89 -5.29
N ALA A 697 1.36 17.19 -5.40
CA ALA A 697 1.36 17.90 -6.68
C ALA A 697 2.77 17.91 -7.31
N SER A 698 3.81 18.17 -6.52
CA SER A 698 5.21 18.08 -6.96
C SER A 698 5.57 16.68 -7.46
N GLU A 699 5.16 15.63 -6.76
CA GLU A 699 5.39 14.25 -7.19
C GLU A 699 4.70 13.93 -8.53
N TRP A 700 3.50 14.47 -8.78
CA TRP A 700 2.80 14.28 -10.06
C TRP A 700 3.52 15.02 -11.20
N LEU A 701 4.02 16.22 -10.92
CA LEU A 701 4.77 17.03 -11.88
C LEU A 701 6.11 16.37 -12.24
N ASN A 702 6.87 15.92 -11.24
CA ASN A 702 8.14 15.22 -11.42
C ASN A 702 7.94 13.93 -12.23
N HIS A 703 6.84 13.23 -12.00
CA HIS A 703 6.48 12.05 -12.78
C HIS A 703 6.22 12.41 -14.25
N LEU A 704 5.45 13.46 -14.55
CA LEU A 704 5.20 13.89 -15.92
C LEU A 704 6.49 14.33 -16.63
N LEU A 705 7.36 15.07 -15.95
CA LEU A 705 8.66 15.49 -16.48
C LEU A 705 9.55 14.28 -16.83
N ALA A 706 9.65 13.31 -15.91
CA ALA A 706 10.36 12.06 -16.16
C ALA A 706 9.76 11.27 -17.34
N ARG A 707 8.42 11.21 -17.47
CA ARG A 707 7.77 10.55 -18.61
C ARG A 707 8.04 11.24 -19.95
N ALA A 708 8.12 12.57 -19.97
CA ALA A 708 8.40 13.35 -21.17
C ALA A 708 9.85 13.13 -21.62
N GLU A 709 10.79 13.09 -20.68
CA GLU A 709 12.19 12.73 -20.93
C GLU A 709 12.33 11.30 -21.46
N GLU A 710 11.62 10.34 -20.85
CA GLU A 710 11.69 8.94 -21.26
C GLU A 710 11.10 8.63 -22.65
N SER A 711 10.05 9.35 -23.08
CA SER A 711 9.23 8.91 -24.22
C SER A 711 8.61 9.99 -25.09
N GLY A 712 8.74 11.27 -24.72
CA GLY A 712 8.13 12.39 -25.44
C GLY A 712 9.02 13.11 -26.43
N GLY A 713 10.35 12.95 -26.32
CA GLY A 713 11.32 13.70 -27.12
C GLY A 713 11.50 15.14 -26.65
N GLU A 714 12.54 15.80 -27.14
CA GLU A 714 12.98 17.13 -26.69
C GLU A 714 11.88 18.20 -26.79
N ALA A 715 11.15 18.23 -27.92
CA ALA A 715 10.06 19.18 -28.12
C ALA A 715 8.90 19.01 -27.12
N ALA A 716 8.59 17.78 -26.69
CA ALA A 716 7.56 17.56 -25.69
C ALA A 716 8.04 17.92 -24.28
N GLN A 717 9.32 17.71 -23.99
CA GLN A 717 9.95 18.07 -22.72
C GLN A 717 10.01 19.60 -22.55
N GLU A 718 10.42 20.32 -23.59
CA GLU A 718 10.43 21.79 -23.61
C GLU A 718 9.02 22.35 -23.41
N LYS A 719 8.04 21.86 -24.17
CA LYS A 719 6.64 22.29 -24.03
C LYS A 719 6.07 22.00 -22.64
N LEU A 720 6.42 20.87 -22.03
CA LEU A 720 5.97 20.54 -20.68
C LEU A 720 6.61 21.47 -19.64
N ARG A 721 7.91 21.81 -19.79
CA ARG A 721 8.60 22.77 -18.91
C ARG A 721 7.99 24.17 -19.02
N GLU A 722 7.66 24.64 -20.22
CA GLU A 722 6.97 25.92 -20.40
C GLU A 722 5.64 25.96 -19.61
N LEU A 723 4.84 24.89 -19.68
CA LEU A 723 3.58 24.80 -18.92
C LEU A 723 3.82 24.78 -17.41
N VAL A 724 4.90 24.14 -16.95
CA VAL A 724 5.30 24.13 -15.54
C VAL A 724 5.65 25.54 -15.07
N GLU A 725 6.47 26.26 -15.82
CA GLU A 725 6.87 27.63 -15.49
C GLU A 725 5.68 28.59 -15.49
N GLU A 726 4.80 28.49 -16.49
CA GLU A 726 3.56 29.29 -16.54
C GLU A 726 2.66 29.03 -15.33
N GLY A 727 2.52 27.76 -14.92
CA GLY A 727 1.75 27.39 -13.74
C GLY A 727 2.36 27.90 -12.43
N ALA A 728 3.67 27.77 -12.28
CA ALA A 728 4.41 28.26 -11.12
C ALA A 728 4.34 29.79 -10.97
N ALA A 729 4.17 30.54 -12.07
CA ALA A 729 4.05 31.99 -12.04
C ALA A 729 2.65 32.51 -11.61
N ARG A 730 1.64 31.63 -11.51
CA ARG A 730 0.24 32.04 -11.25
C ARG A 730 0.03 32.65 -9.87
N GLY A 731 -0.53 33.86 -9.83
CA GLY A 731 -0.87 34.57 -8.59
C GLY A 731 0.33 35.01 -7.74
N VAL A 732 1.56 34.93 -8.26
CA VAL A 732 2.78 35.30 -7.52
C VAL A 732 2.98 36.80 -7.48
N SER A 733 2.68 37.50 -8.58
CA SER A 733 2.95 38.93 -8.73
C SER A 733 1.75 39.78 -8.32
N ALA A 734 2.00 41.01 -7.87
CA ALA A 734 0.97 42.03 -7.72
C ALA A 734 1.01 42.98 -8.93
N LEU A 735 -0.15 43.28 -9.50
CA LEU A 735 -0.28 44.36 -10.49
C LEU A 735 -0.26 45.72 -9.80
N THR A 736 -0.88 45.82 -8.63
CA THR A 736 -0.98 47.08 -7.88
C THR A 736 0.40 47.52 -7.39
N GLY A 737 0.82 48.73 -7.75
CA GLY A 737 2.14 49.28 -7.42
C GLY A 737 3.24 48.91 -8.42
N LEU A 738 2.93 48.17 -9.49
CA LEU A 738 3.90 47.79 -10.51
C LEU A 738 4.26 49.00 -11.39
N ARG A 739 5.56 49.33 -11.47
CA ARG A 739 6.11 50.30 -12.43
C ARG A 739 7.04 49.61 -13.41
N ARG A 740 6.81 49.76 -14.71
CA ARG A 740 7.58 49.09 -15.76
C ARG A 740 7.73 49.99 -16.99
N GLU A 741 8.93 49.96 -17.58
CA GLU A 741 9.20 50.57 -18.89
C GLU A 741 8.99 49.49 -19.96
N VAL A 742 8.24 49.82 -21.01
CA VAL A 742 7.94 48.92 -22.14
C VAL A 742 8.17 49.63 -23.45
N GLU A 743 8.66 48.90 -24.44
CA GLU A 743 8.83 49.42 -25.80
C GLU A 743 7.66 48.95 -26.66
N VAL A 744 6.93 49.91 -27.24
CA VAL A 744 5.75 49.65 -28.08
C VAL A 744 5.84 50.54 -29.31
N GLU A 745 5.76 49.94 -30.50
CA GLU A 745 5.80 50.66 -31.79
C GLU A 745 7.00 51.60 -31.96
N GLY A 746 8.15 51.23 -31.41
CA GLY A 746 9.42 51.98 -31.49
C GLY A 746 9.53 53.16 -30.51
N GLY A 747 8.58 53.31 -29.58
CA GLY A 747 8.61 54.28 -28.48
C GLY A 747 8.71 53.60 -27.11
N ARG A 748 9.46 54.21 -26.18
CA ARG A 748 9.52 53.76 -24.78
C ARG A 748 8.43 54.44 -23.96
N HIS A 749 7.68 53.64 -23.22
CA HIS A 749 6.56 54.07 -22.40
C HIS A 749 6.77 53.62 -20.96
N VAL A 750 6.56 54.53 -19.99
CA VAL A 750 6.62 54.21 -18.57
C VAL A 750 5.20 54.03 -18.05
N VAL A 751 4.89 52.83 -17.55
CA VAL A 751 3.58 52.46 -17.01
C VAL A 751 3.69 52.23 -15.51
N GLU A 752 2.85 52.92 -14.73
CA GLU A 752 2.72 52.73 -13.28
C GLU A 752 1.27 52.40 -12.93
N ILE A 753 1.03 51.21 -12.38
CA ILE A 753 -0.31 50.73 -12.05
C ILE A 753 -0.64 51.10 -10.60
N ARG A 754 -1.70 51.90 -10.42
CA ARG A 754 -2.16 52.38 -9.11
C ARG A 754 -3.11 51.39 -8.44
N ARG A 755 -4.04 50.81 -9.21
CA ARG A 755 -5.05 49.90 -8.69
C ARG A 755 -5.57 48.97 -9.78
N VAL A 756 -5.84 47.73 -9.43
CA VAL A 756 -6.54 46.75 -10.28
C VAL A 756 -7.67 46.09 -9.50
N ASP A 757 -8.81 45.93 -10.16
CA ASP A 757 -9.96 45.17 -9.67
C ASP A 757 -10.49 44.25 -10.78
N ALA A 758 -10.68 42.97 -10.48
CA ALA A 758 -11.23 42.00 -11.42
C ALA A 758 -12.49 41.35 -10.85
N ARG A 759 -13.61 41.45 -11.59
CA ARG A 759 -14.91 40.92 -11.16
C ARG A 759 -15.70 40.32 -12.31
N ILE A 760 -16.58 39.38 -11.99
CA ILE A 760 -17.59 38.85 -12.92
C ILE A 760 -18.88 39.64 -12.67
N ASP A 761 -19.44 40.24 -13.71
CA ASP A 761 -20.70 40.98 -13.60
C ASP A 761 -21.94 40.07 -13.68
N GLU A 762 -23.11 40.64 -13.45
CA GLU A 762 -24.40 39.93 -13.47
C GLU A 762 -24.72 39.31 -14.86
N ASP A 763 -24.13 39.83 -15.93
CA ASP A 763 -24.24 39.29 -17.29
C ASP A 763 -23.27 38.13 -17.56
N GLY A 764 -22.48 37.72 -16.55
CA GLY A 764 -21.45 36.69 -16.69
C GLY A 764 -20.23 37.13 -17.51
N LYS A 765 -19.95 38.44 -17.59
CA LYS A 765 -18.76 38.99 -18.26
C LYS A 765 -17.67 39.26 -17.23
N LEU A 766 -16.43 38.97 -17.58
CA LEU A 766 -15.27 39.31 -16.75
C LEU A 766 -14.82 40.74 -17.05
N ARG A 767 -14.76 41.57 -16.03
CA ARG A 767 -14.29 42.96 -16.10
C ARG A 767 -13.03 43.13 -15.29
N ILE A 768 -11.99 43.66 -15.92
CA ILE A 768 -10.73 44.03 -15.26
C ILE A 768 -10.60 45.54 -15.36
N ARG A 769 -10.78 46.24 -14.24
CA ARG A 769 -10.62 47.68 -14.12
C ARG A 769 -9.20 48.00 -13.66
N VAL A 770 -8.54 48.92 -14.36
CA VAL A 770 -7.15 49.32 -14.10
C VAL A 770 -7.06 50.83 -14.04
N GLU A 771 -6.51 51.33 -12.94
CA GLU A 771 -6.08 52.71 -12.75
C GLU A 771 -4.56 52.75 -12.90
N ALA A 772 -4.05 53.57 -13.82
CA ALA A 772 -2.62 53.64 -14.12
C ALA A 772 -2.19 55.05 -14.56
N VAL A 773 -0.89 55.29 -14.49
CA VAL A 773 -0.21 56.45 -15.09
C VAL A 773 0.65 55.94 -16.23
N VAL A 774 0.42 56.42 -17.45
CA VAL A 774 1.23 56.08 -18.62
C VAL A 774 1.84 57.36 -19.21
N ASP A 775 3.17 57.45 -19.19
CA ASP A 775 3.94 58.64 -19.59
C ASP A 775 3.48 59.93 -18.90
N GLY A 776 3.20 59.84 -17.60
CA GLY A 776 2.71 60.96 -16.80
C GLY A 776 1.22 61.30 -16.97
N VAL A 777 0.49 60.56 -17.80
CA VAL A 777 -0.96 60.74 -17.99
C VAL A 777 -1.73 59.73 -17.15
N GLU A 778 -2.57 60.22 -16.22
CA GLU A 778 -3.51 59.39 -15.49
C GLU A 778 -4.60 58.84 -16.40
N MET A 779 -4.86 57.54 -16.32
CA MET A 779 -5.89 56.87 -17.08
C MET A 779 -6.56 55.74 -16.30
N GLU A 780 -7.85 55.59 -16.54
CA GLU A 780 -8.66 54.52 -16.01
C GLU A 780 -9.28 53.73 -17.16
N ARG A 781 -9.10 52.40 -17.19
CA ARG A 781 -9.60 51.53 -18.27
C ARG A 781 -10.24 50.28 -17.71
N GLU A 782 -11.37 49.89 -18.31
CA GLU A 782 -12.06 48.63 -18.02
C GLU A 782 -11.96 47.70 -19.23
N TYR A 783 -11.28 46.57 -19.07
CA TYR A 783 -11.18 45.50 -20.05
C TYR A 783 -12.34 44.54 -19.85
N THR A 784 -13.17 44.34 -20.88
CA THR A 784 -14.33 43.46 -20.81
C THR A 784 -14.10 42.18 -21.61
N PHE A 785 -14.12 41.04 -20.94
CA PHE A 785 -14.03 39.71 -21.52
C PHE A 785 -15.41 39.07 -21.60
N THR A 786 -15.73 38.61 -22.82
CA THR A 786 -16.99 37.96 -23.16
C THR A 786 -16.72 36.62 -23.83
N ARG A 787 -17.67 35.70 -23.77
CA ARG A 787 -17.64 34.45 -24.54
C ARG A 787 -18.45 34.62 -25.82
N LYS A 788 -17.87 34.22 -26.95
CA LYS A 788 -18.60 34.15 -28.22
C LYS A 788 -19.42 32.87 -28.31
N LYS A 789 -20.28 32.74 -29.35
CA LYS A 789 -21.17 31.59 -29.58
C LYS A 789 -20.46 30.23 -29.61
N ASP A 790 -19.16 30.21 -29.90
CA ASP A 790 -18.30 29.02 -29.96
C ASP A 790 -17.38 28.90 -28.73
N ASN A 791 -17.79 29.51 -27.61
CA ASN A 791 -17.06 29.53 -26.36
C ASN A 791 -15.66 30.19 -26.43
N ARG A 792 -15.34 30.90 -27.52
CA ARG A 792 -14.06 31.63 -27.62
C ARG A 792 -14.08 32.86 -26.73
N THR A 793 -13.04 32.99 -25.91
CA THR A 793 -12.76 34.20 -25.12
C THR A 793 -12.45 35.39 -26.03
N SER A 794 -13.18 36.49 -25.85
CA SER A 794 -13.00 37.75 -26.56
C SER A 794 -12.98 38.90 -25.56
N GLY A 795 -11.79 39.44 -25.31
CA GLY A 795 -11.60 40.67 -24.53
C GLY A 795 -11.63 41.91 -25.43
N ILE A 796 -12.20 43.00 -24.94
CA ILE A 796 -12.26 44.28 -25.66
C ILE A 796 -12.02 45.43 -24.67
N VAL A 797 -11.27 46.43 -25.11
CA VAL A 797 -11.20 47.77 -24.51
C VAL A 797 -11.39 48.82 -25.62
N SER A 798 -12.01 49.95 -25.30
CA SER A 798 -12.25 51.04 -26.26
C SER A 798 -11.25 52.18 -26.08
N THR A 799 -10.86 52.81 -27.18
CA THR A 799 -10.06 54.05 -27.17
C THR A 799 -10.98 55.28 -27.11
N TRP A 800 -10.48 56.38 -26.54
CA TRP A 800 -11.26 57.58 -26.27
C TRP A 800 -10.78 58.76 -27.11
N THR A 801 -11.70 59.39 -27.84
CA THR A 801 -11.39 60.57 -28.69
C THR A 801 -11.03 61.82 -27.88
N ARG A 802 -11.53 61.92 -26.64
CA ARG A 802 -11.33 63.07 -25.74
C ARG A 802 -10.16 62.87 -24.76
N ALA A 803 -9.40 61.78 -24.90
CA ALA A 803 -8.23 61.55 -24.07
C ALA A 803 -7.12 62.58 -24.37
N PRO A 804 -6.22 62.87 -23.41
CA PRO A 804 -5.09 63.77 -23.63
C PRO A 804 -4.22 63.34 -24.82
N GLY A 805 -4.09 64.21 -25.82
CA GLY A 805 -3.40 63.94 -27.08
C GLY A 805 -4.26 63.29 -28.17
N GLY A 806 -5.56 63.10 -27.94
CA GLY A 806 -6.48 62.50 -28.90
C GLY A 806 -6.43 60.97 -28.92
N ARG A 807 -7.16 60.37 -29.86
CA ARG A 807 -7.38 58.91 -29.93
C ARG A 807 -6.10 58.12 -30.22
N GLU A 808 -5.22 58.64 -31.08
CA GLU A 808 -3.99 57.93 -31.48
C GLU A 808 -3.02 57.81 -30.31
N GLU A 809 -2.86 58.87 -29.53
CA GLU A 809 -2.03 58.83 -28.31
C GLU A 809 -2.65 57.95 -27.23
N ASP A 810 -3.98 57.95 -27.08
CA ASP A 810 -4.67 57.02 -26.19
C ASP A 810 -4.46 55.55 -26.59
N LEU A 811 -4.47 55.26 -27.89
CA LEU A 811 -4.20 53.93 -28.41
C LEU A 811 -2.79 53.46 -28.07
N LYS A 812 -1.77 54.32 -28.23
CA LYS A 812 -0.37 54.00 -27.84
C LYS A 812 -0.26 53.72 -26.34
N ARG A 813 -0.83 54.58 -25.49
CA ARG A 813 -0.84 54.37 -24.03
C ARG A 813 -1.57 53.08 -23.64
N LEU A 814 -2.70 52.78 -24.29
CA LEU A 814 -3.44 51.53 -24.09
C LEU A 814 -2.63 50.30 -24.48
N LYS A 815 -1.88 50.34 -25.59
CA LYS A 815 -0.99 49.25 -25.99
C LYS A 815 0.12 49.05 -24.95
N ALA A 816 0.77 50.11 -24.50
CA ALA A 816 1.78 50.04 -23.43
C ALA A 816 1.24 49.44 -22.13
N LEU A 817 0.09 49.94 -21.65
CA LEU A 817 -0.60 49.39 -20.48
C LEU A 817 -0.95 47.91 -20.67
N SER A 818 -1.44 47.55 -21.85
CA SER A 818 -1.80 46.18 -22.18
C SER A 818 -0.61 45.24 -22.20
N THR A 819 0.55 45.67 -22.69
CA THR A 819 1.78 44.87 -22.69
C THR A 819 2.20 44.51 -21.26
N VAL A 820 2.02 45.42 -20.29
CA VAL A 820 2.32 45.14 -18.87
C VAL A 820 1.36 44.09 -18.29
N ILE A 821 0.06 44.23 -18.55
CA ILE A 821 -0.99 43.37 -17.96
C ILE A 821 -1.06 42.00 -18.66
N PHE A 822 -1.05 42.00 -19.99
CA PHE A 822 -1.35 40.84 -20.84
C PHE A 822 -0.14 40.30 -21.61
N GLY A 823 1.04 40.90 -21.44
CA GLY A 823 2.30 40.45 -22.04
C GLY A 823 2.55 40.95 -23.45
N GLU A 824 1.48 41.06 -24.22
CA GLU A 824 1.48 41.62 -25.58
C GLU A 824 0.31 42.60 -25.74
N ALA A 825 0.46 43.53 -26.69
CA ALA A 825 -0.59 44.49 -27.01
C ALA A 825 -1.75 43.77 -27.71
N GLY A 826 -2.98 44.19 -27.40
CA GLY A 826 -4.17 43.67 -28.08
C GLY A 826 -4.18 44.06 -29.56
N SER A 827 -4.86 43.26 -30.39
CA SER A 827 -4.98 43.56 -31.82
C SER A 827 -5.94 44.71 -32.06
N GLU A 828 -5.56 45.66 -32.93
CA GLU A 828 -6.44 46.75 -33.33
C GLU A 828 -7.66 46.26 -34.11
N VAL A 829 -8.84 46.77 -33.75
CA VAL A 829 -10.09 46.46 -34.43
C VAL A 829 -10.95 47.70 -34.58
N ALA A 830 -11.87 47.68 -35.53
CA ALA A 830 -12.74 48.81 -35.85
C ALA A 830 -11.96 50.10 -36.18
N GLY A 831 -10.81 49.99 -36.85
CA GLY A 831 -9.97 51.12 -37.25
C GLY A 831 -9.40 51.88 -36.05
N GLY A 832 -8.73 51.18 -35.12
CA GLY A 832 -8.11 51.77 -33.92
C GLY A 832 -9.09 52.23 -32.82
N ARG A 833 -10.40 52.03 -33.00
CA ARG A 833 -11.42 52.39 -31.98
C ARG A 833 -11.42 51.45 -30.77
N LYS A 834 -10.89 50.24 -30.92
CA LYS A 834 -10.87 49.20 -29.88
C LYS A 834 -9.62 48.33 -30.03
N LEU A 835 -9.13 47.80 -28.91
CA LEU A 835 -8.18 46.69 -28.89
C LEU A 835 -8.92 45.40 -28.52
N ARG A 836 -8.57 44.30 -29.19
CA ARG A 836 -9.11 42.96 -28.96
C ARG A 836 -8.07 42.06 -28.31
N TYR A 837 -8.50 41.32 -27.29
CA TYR A 837 -7.70 40.35 -26.53
C TYR A 837 -8.29 38.95 -26.68
N THR A 838 -7.43 37.94 -26.53
CA THR A 838 -7.77 36.52 -26.66
C THR A 838 -7.61 35.79 -25.33
N ARG A 839 -7.94 34.49 -25.29
CA ARG A 839 -7.71 33.63 -24.11
C ARG A 839 -6.26 33.68 -23.62
N ARG A 840 -5.28 33.69 -24.54
CA ARG A 840 -3.84 33.78 -24.22
C ARG A 840 -3.50 35.01 -23.39
N HIS A 841 -4.07 36.16 -23.74
CA HIS A 841 -3.88 37.41 -23.00
C HIS A 841 -4.42 37.28 -21.57
N LEU A 842 -5.63 36.73 -21.42
CA LEU A 842 -6.24 36.53 -20.12
C LEU A 842 -5.44 35.54 -19.25
N GLU A 843 -4.98 34.42 -19.83
CA GLU A 843 -4.12 33.45 -19.15
C GLU A 843 -2.80 34.09 -18.68
N HIS A 844 -2.23 35.00 -19.46
CA HIS A 844 -1.04 35.73 -19.07
C HIS A 844 -1.27 36.66 -17.88
N ALA A 845 -2.44 37.28 -17.79
CA ALA A 845 -2.81 38.14 -16.66
C ALA A 845 -3.03 37.37 -15.35
N MET A 846 -3.26 36.05 -15.40
CA MET A 846 -3.47 35.21 -14.20
C MET A 846 -2.22 35.04 -13.33
N ARG A 847 -1.03 35.47 -13.78
CA ARG A 847 0.16 35.60 -12.91
C ARG A 847 -0.01 36.64 -11.81
N PHE A 848 -0.96 37.54 -11.98
CA PHE A 848 -1.23 38.60 -11.03
C PHE A 848 -2.38 38.20 -10.10
N ARG A 849 -2.12 38.26 -8.79
CA ARG A 849 -3.07 37.84 -7.75
C ARG A 849 -4.43 38.54 -7.86
N GLU A 850 -4.44 39.80 -8.28
CA GLU A 850 -5.65 40.63 -8.42
C GLU A 850 -6.57 40.15 -9.56
N VAL A 851 -6.05 39.44 -10.56
CA VAL A 851 -6.80 38.98 -11.74
C VAL A 851 -7.10 37.49 -11.67
N LYS A 852 -6.18 36.70 -11.09
CA LYS A 852 -6.20 35.23 -11.10
C LYS A 852 -7.55 34.65 -10.73
N GLU A 853 -8.07 34.93 -9.53
CA GLU A 853 -9.28 34.26 -9.03
C GLU A 853 -10.53 34.56 -9.87
N ALA A 854 -10.67 35.80 -10.36
CA ALA A 854 -11.80 36.19 -11.19
C ALA A 854 -11.69 35.56 -12.59
N ALA A 855 -10.49 35.52 -13.16
CA ALA A 855 -10.23 34.91 -14.45
C ALA A 855 -10.40 33.38 -14.43
N GLU A 856 -9.93 32.69 -13.39
CA GLU A 856 -10.09 31.23 -13.23
C GLU A 856 -11.57 30.85 -13.11
N ARG A 857 -12.31 31.53 -12.24
CA ARG A 857 -13.76 31.32 -12.10
C ARG A 857 -14.50 31.56 -13.42
N TRP A 858 -14.14 32.63 -14.12
CA TRP A 858 -14.77 32.98 -15.38
C TRP A 858 -14.39 32.04 -16.54
N LEU A 859 -13.20 31.45 -16.56
CA LEU A 859 -12.86 30.45 -17.58
C LEU A 859 -13.57 29.11 -17.30
N ARG A 860 -13.68 28.72 -16.03
CA ARG A 860 -14.34 27.48 -15.58
C ARG A 860 -15.81 27.40 -15.98
N GLU A 861 -16.59 28.46 -15.73
CA GLU A 861 -18.03 28.50 -16.03
C GLU A 861 -18.36 28.37 -17.53
N GLY A 862 -17.35 28.35 -18.42
CA GLY A 862 -17.54 28.20 -19.87
C GLY A 862 -17.30 26.80 -20.39
N GLU A 863 -16.58 25.95 -19.67
CA GLU A 863 -16.10 24.67 -20.22
C GLU A 863 -17.14 23.53 -20.09
N GLY A 864 -18.22 23.70 -19.32
CA GLY A 864 -19.28 22.70 -19.10
C GLY A 864 -20.29 22.46 -20.24
N GLY A 865 -20.06 23.01 -21.44
CA GLY A 865 -21.01 22.96 -22.56
C GLY A 865 -20.87 21.81 -23.55
N HIS A 866 -19.86 20.93 -23.41
CA HIS A 866 -19.51 19.96 -24.45
C HIS A 866 -20.05 18.51 -24.28
N ASP A 867 -20.78 18.20 -23.20
CA ASP A 867 -21.33 16.84 -22.94
C ASP A 867 -22.85 16.71 -23.16
N LYS A 868 -23.40 17.42 -24.15
CA LYS A 868 -24.74 17.11 -24.69
C LYS A 868 -24.75 17.13 -26.21
N ILE A 869 -24.03 16.18 -26.85
CA ILE A 869 -24.45 15.48 -28.08
C ILE A 869 -23.90 14.06 -28.04
#